data_AF-A5BY92-F1
#
_entry.id   AF-A5BY92-F1
#
_cell.length_a   1.000
_cell.length_b   1.000
_cell.length_c   1.000
_cell.angle_alpha   90.00
_cell.angle_beta   90.00
_cell.angle_gamma   90.00
#
_symmetry.space_group_name_H-M   'P 1'
#
loop_
_entity.id
_entity.type
_entity.pdbx_description
1 polymer ?
#
loop_
_entity_poly.entity_id
_entity_poly.type
_entity_poly.pdbx_seq_one_letter_code
_entity_poly.pdbx_strand_id
1 'polypeptide(L)'
;MEDLEKAILISFDESGRVESALKLQAVGFIDKIKESPLICSICVERLCFSKLVQVQFWCLQCLHDVIRVRYSSMSLDEKGFVRKSVFSMACFERLEGVDDESSVRVLEGPPFIKNKLAQVLVTLIYFEYPLIWSSVFVDYLPHLGKGAPVIDMFCRILNALDDELISLDYTRTQDELVVATRVKDAMRQQCVAQIVRAWYNIVSLYRNSDPDLCSSVLDSMRRYISWIDIGLIVNDAFIPLLFELILVKGLPEQLRGSAAGCVLAVVSKRMDLQAKLSLLQNLKISRVFGLVAEDSDSELASKIASLLTGYATELLECSKKLNSEDLKQTSMELLDEVLPSVFFVTQNCEVDNAFSIVQFLLGFVATMKSLSPLTEKQLLHVGQILEVIRTQICYDPIYRNNLDVLDKIGREEEGRMVEFRKDFFVLLRSVGRVAPDVTQMFIRNSLGNAVASSSDRNVEEVEAALSLFYAFGESINDEVMKVGNGPLGQLVLMLLSTTFACHSNRLVALVYLETVTRYMKFVQVNDQYLHLVLAAFLDERGIHHPNINVSRRASYLFMRVVKSLKAKLVPFIENILQNLQDTVAQFTRMNSMSKELSGSEDGSHIFEAIGLLIGMEDVPPEKQSEYLSSLLTPLCQQVEVLLINAKVQNAEDPVAKIANIQQIIMAINALSKGFSERLVTASRPAIGLMFKQTLDVLLQILVVFPKIEPLRTKVTSFIHRMVDTLGASVFPYLPKALEQLLAESEVQNILLHLMAMDHPLFINVSTIKIFPQTTSQAKKRLLRGAHGP
;
A
#
# COMPACT_ATOMS: atom_id res chain seq x y z
N MET A 1 -4.29 2.78 55.23
CA MET A 1 -4.16 1.42 54.67
C MET A 1 -5.33 1.12 53.74
N GLU A 2 -6.59 1.08 54.23
CA GLU A 2 -7.79 1.10 53.36
C GLU A 2 -7.92 2.40 52.53
N ASP A 3 -7.46 3.53 53.06
CA ASP A 3 -7.52 4.82 52.34
C ASP A 3 -6.66 4.86 51.08
N LEU A 4 -5.58 4.06 51.04
CA LEU A 4 -4.75 3.93 49.84
C LEU A 4 -5.49 3.17 48.73
N GLU A 5 -6.18 2.07 49.08
CA GLU A 5 -6.99 1.32 48.11
C GLU A 5 -8.11 2.20 47.55
N LYS A 6 -8.81 2.94 48.41
CA LYS A 6 -9.85 3.89 48.01
C LYS A 6 -9.29 4.98 47.09
N ALA A 7 -8.14 5.56 47.43
CA ALA A 7 -7.49 6.56 46.60
C ALA A 7 -7.09 6.00 45.22
N ILE A 8 -6.55 4.77 45.17
CA ILE A 8 -6.22 4.10 43.91
C ILE A 8 -7.48 3.87 43.08
N LEU A 9 -8.54 3.31 43.65
CA LEU A 9 -9.80 3.10 42.94
C LEU A 9 -10.37 4.40 42.36
N ILE A 10 -10.33 5.49 43.13
CA ILE A 10 -10.76 6.83 42.68
C ILE A 10 -9.89 7.34 41.53
N SER A 11 -8.57 7.07 41.56
CA SER A 11 -7.67 7.50 40.49
C SER A 11 -7.93 6.77 39.16
N PHE A 12 -8.33 5.50 39.23
CA PHE A 12 -8.66 4.66 38.07
C PHE A 12 -10.11 4.82 37.58
N ASP A 13 -10.97 5.59 38.27
CA ASP A 13 -12.33 5.82 37.81
C ASP A 13 -12.37 6.79 36.61
N GLU A 14 -12.87 6.29 35.48
CA GLU A 14 -13.09 7.04 34.23
C GLU A 14 -14.59 7.24 33.94
N SER A 15 -15.48 6.77 34.84
CA SER A 15 -16.94 6.80 34.64
C SER A 15 -17.57 8.20 34.74
N GLY A 16 -16.78 9.22 35.09
CA GLY A 16 -17.22 10.61 35.29
C GLY A 16 -18.11 10.81 36.52
N ARG A 17 -18.28 9.78 37.37
CA ARG A 17 -19.14 9.81 38.56
C ARG A 17 -18.46 10.41 39.79
N VAL A 18 -17.13 10.36 39.84
CA VAL A 18 -16.34 10.96 40.94
C VAL A 18 -16.01 12.43 40.65
N GLU A 19 -16.23 13.29 41.64
CA GLU A 19 -15.91 14.71 41.54
C GLU A 19 -14.42 14.95 41.25
N SER A 20 -14.12 15.86 40.33
CA SER A 20 -12.75 16.20 39.90
C SER A 20 -11.84 16.61 41.08
N ALA A 21 -12.40 17.32 42.07
CA ALA A 21 -11.68 17.71 43.28
C ALA A 21 -11.24 16.49 44.12
N LEU A 22 -12.11 15.48 44.26
CA LEU A 22 -11.80 14.26 44.99
C LEU A 22 -10.76 13.41 44.24
N LYS A 23 -10.80 13.39 42.91
CA LYS A 23 -9.79 12.72 42.08
C LYS A 23 -8.41 13.37 42.23
N LEU A 24 -8.34 14.70 42.23
CA LEU A 24 -7.09 15.45 42.49
C LEU A 24 -6.56 15.20 43.91
N GLN A 25 -7.44 15.12 44.91
CA GLN A 25 -7.05 14.82 46.29
C GLN A 25 -6.51 13.39 46.43
N ALA A 26 -7.13 12.41 45.75
CA ALA A 26 -6.67 11.03 45.71
C ALA A 26 -5.30 10.90 45.03
N VAL A 27 -5.10 11.56 43.88
CA VAL A 27 -3.79 11.59 43.19
C VAL A 27 -2.72 12.24 44.07
N GLY A 28 -3.01 13.39 44.68
CA GLY A 28 -2.06 14.05 45.59
C GLY A 28 -1.74 13.22 46.83
N PHE A 29 -2.66 12.39 47.32
CA PHE A 29 -2.39 11.43 48.40
C PHE A 29 -1.50 10.26 47.93
N ILE A 30 -1.77 9.72 46.74
CA ILE A 30 -0.96 8.67 46.10
C ILE A 30 0.48 9.14 45.90
N ASP A 31 0.68 10.37 45.41
CA ASP A 31 2.03 10.90 45.15
C ASP A 31 2.82 11.11 46.44
N LYS A 32 2.18 11.58 47.51
CA LYS A 32 2.80 11.64 48.85
C LYS A 32 3.24 10.26 49.34
N ILE A 33 2.44 9.23 49.08
CA ILE A 33 2.78 7.85 49.46
C ILE A 33 3.95 7.31 48.63
N LYS A 34 4.04 7.64 47.34
CA LYS A 34 5.20 7.28 46.49
C LYS A 34 6.52 7.88 46.96
N GLU A 35 6.49 9.00 47.68
CA GLU A 35 7.68 9.61 48.29
C GLU A 35 8.10 8.94 49.61
N SER A 36 7.24 8.08 50.19
CA SER A 36 7.54 7.37 51.43
C SER A 36 8.70 6.37 51.27
N PRO A 37 9.64 6.27 52.23
CA PRO A 37 10.69 5.26 52.23
C PRO A 37 10.16 3.83 52.47
N LEU A 38 8.90 3.68 52.91
CA LEU A 38 8.25 2.39 53.14
C LEU A 38 7.37 1.96 51.95
N ILE A 39 7.47 2.63 50.80
CA ILE A 39 6.60 2.35 49.65
C ILE A 39 6.70 0.91 49.18
N CYS A 40 7.92 0.34 49.14
CA CYS A 40 8.14 -1.03 48.70
C CYS A 40 7.44 -2.05 49.61
N SER A 41 7.52 -1.89 50.94
CA SER A 41 6.83 -2.76 51.88
C SER A 41 5.31 -2.62 51.80
N ILE A 42 4.81 -1.38 51.64
CA ILE A 42 3.37 -1.12 51.47
C ILE A 42 2.84 -1.80 50.20
N CYS A 43 3.56 -1.69 49.08
CA CYS A 43 3.16 -2.34 47.83
C CYS A 43 3.17 -3.87 47.93
N VAL A 44 4.22 -4.46 48.53
CA VAL A 44 4.32 -5.92 48.73
C VAL A 44 3.19 -6.43 49.63
N GLU A 45 2.92 -5.75 50.74
CA GLU A 45 1.82 -6.12 51.65
C GLU A 45 0.47 -6.08 50.91
N ARG A 46 0.22 -5.01 50.13
CA ARG A 46 -1.04 -4.88 49.36
C ARG A 46 -1.19 -5.97 48.30
N LEU A 47 -0.11 -6.43 47.69
CA LEU A 47 -0.15 -7.55 46.75
C LEU A 47 -0.54 -8.87 47.42
N CYS A 48 -0.25 -9.03 48.71
CA CYS A 48 -0.57 -10.25 49.46
C CYS A 48 -2.00 -10.28 50.01
N PHE A 49 -2.61 -9.12 50.25
CA PHE A 49 -3.91 -9.05 50.93
C PHE A 49 -5.04 -8.44 50.09
N SER A 50 -4.73 -7.65 49.06
CA SER A 50 -5.75 -6.98 48.25
C SER A 50 -6.19 -7.86 47.08
N LYS A 51 -7.51 -8.13 47.01
CA LYS A 51 -8.14 -8.84 45.87
C LYS A 51 -8.44 -7.90 44.69
N LEU A 52 -8.26 -6.60 44.87
CA LEU A 52 -8.61 -5.59 43.87
C LEU A 52 -7.52 -5.48 42.81
N VAL A 53 -7.89 -5.77 41.56
CA VAL A 53 -6.95 -5.84 40.44
C VAL A 53 -6.30 -4.48 40.14
N GLN A 54 -7.03 -3.38 40.29
CA GLN A 54 -6.50 -2.01 40.12
C GLN A 54 -5.42 -1.71 41.16
N VAL A 55 -5.62 -2.16 42.40
CA VAL A 55 -4.64 -1.98 43.50
C VAL A 55 -3.40 -2.83 43.21
N GLN A 56 -3.57 -4.09 42.82
CA GLN A 56 -2.45 -4.96 42.44
C GLN A 56 -1.64 -4.36 41.28
N PHE A 57 -2.29 -3.89 40.23
CA PHE A 57 -1.62 -3.28 39.09
C PHE A 57 -0.86 -2.02 39.51
N TRP A 58 -1.49 -1.13 40.27
CA TRP A 58 -0.85 0.08 40.77
C TRP A 58 0.36 -0.25 41.66
N CYS A 59 0.25 -1.24 42.55
CA CYS A 59 1.37 -1.65 43.40
C CYS A 59 2.54 -2.21 42.58
N LEU A 60 2.29 -3.04 41.58
CA LEU A 60 3.35 -3.57 40.70
C LEU A 60 3.96 -2.47 39.82
N GLN A 61 3.15 -1.55 39.30
CA GLN A 61 3.63 -0.37 38.57
C GLN A 61 4.49 0.53 39.46
N CYS A 62 4.05 0.79 40.69
CA CYS A 62 4.81 1.59 41.64
C CYS A 62 6.14 0.93 42.00
N LEU A 63 6.17 -0.39 42.25
CA LEU A 63 7.40 -1.14 42.47
C LEU A 63 8.33 -1.04 41.26
N HIS A 64 7.80 -1.21 40.06
CA HIS A 64 8.56 -1.10 38.82
C HIS A 64 9.24 0.27 38.68
N ASP A 65 8.49 1.35 38.90
CA ASP A 65 8.97 2.73 38.76
C ASP A 65 9.99 3.08 39.86
N VAL A 66 9.74 2.65 41.10
CA VAL A 66 10.66 2.86 42.23
C VAL A 66 11.98 2.16 41.99
N ILE A 67 11.97 0.92 41.52
CA ILE A 67 13.20 0.20 41.16
C ILE A 67 13.90 0.95 40.03
N ARG A 68 13.21 1.27 38.94
CA ARG A 68 13.87 1.92 37.78
C ARG A 68 14.52 3.26 38.10
N VAL A 69 13.91 4.07 38.97
CA VAL A 69 14.39 5.44 39.28
C VAL A 69 15.30 5.49 40.51
N ARG A 70 14.99 4.73 41.56
CA ARG A 70 15.63 4.86 42.88
C ARG A 70 16.54 3.70 43.26
N TYR A 71 16.77 2.72 42.38
CA TYR A 71 17.57 1.53 42.71
C TYR A 71 18.94 1.87 43.33
N SER A 72 19.67 2.84 42.78
CA SER A 72 21.00 3.22 43.29
C SER A 72 20.97 3.79 44.70
N SER A 73 19.88 4.47 45.08
CA SER A 73 19.70 5.11 46.39
C SER A 73 19.04 4.22 47.45
N MET A 74 18.48 3.06 47.07
CA MET A 74 17.84 2.13 48.01
C MET A 74 18.85 1.43 48.92
N SER A 75 18.44 1.15 50.17
CA SER A 75 19.26 0.41 51.13
C SER A 75 19.42 -1.06 50.72
N LEU A 76 20.47 -1.73 51.22
CA LEU A 76 20.71 -3.15 50.93
C LEU A 76 19.57 -4.03 51.48
N ASP A 77 19.02 -3.69 52.64
CA ASP A 77 17.91 -4.42 53.26
C ASP A 77 16.62 -4.30 52.44
N GLU A 78 16.33 -3.10 51.93
CA GLU A 78 15.16 -2.86 51.09
C GLU A 78 15.29 -3.60 49.74
N LYS A 79 16.47 -3.56 49.11
CA LYS A 79 16.77 -4.36 47.91
C LYS A 79 16.57 -5.85 48.15
N GLY A 80 17.11 -6.36 49.27
CA GLY A 80 16.96 -7.76 49.67
C GLY A 80 15.50 -8.15 49.92
N PHE A 81 14.72 -7.28 50.57
CA PHE A 81 13.30 -7.49 50.83
C PHE A 81 12.48 -7.53 49.53
N VAL A 82 12.66 -6.55 48.63
CA VAL A 82 11.95 -6.51 47.35
C VAL A 82 12.30 -7.75 46.51
N ARG A 83 13.59 -8.10 46.42
CA ARG A 83 14.06 -9.28 45.70
C ARG A 83 13.38 -10.55 46.20
N LYS A 84 13.47 -10.83 47.51
CA LYS A 84 12.85 -12.01 48.11
C LYS A 84 11.34 -12.04 47.87
N SER A 85 10.67 -10.91 48.06
CA SER A 85 9.22 -10.83 47.94
C SER A 85 8.72 -11.05 46.52
N VAL A 86 9.31 -10.37 45.54
CA VAL A 86 8.94 -10.52 44.13
C VAL A 86 9.28 -11.93 43.62
N PHE A 87 10.43 -12.48 44.02
CA PHE A 87 10.82 -13.84 43.66
C PHE A 87 9.88 -14.89 44.24
N SER A 88 9.54 -14.80 45.53
CA SER A 88 8.60 -15.72 46.17
C SER A 88 7.21 -15.65 45.53
N MET A 89 6.71 -14.45 45.22
CA MET A 89 5.46 -14.29 44.46
C MET A 89 5.55 -15.01 43.11
N ALA A 90 6.63 -14.78 42.36
CA ALA A 90 6.83 -15.40 41.04
C ALA A 90 6.99 -16.93 41.11
N CYS A 91 7.53 -17.48 42.21
CA CYS A 91 7.72 -18.91 42.44
C CYS A 91 6.52 -19.61 43.11
N PHE A 92 5.40 -18.90 43.26
CA PHE A 92 4.22 -19.38 43.98
C PHE A 92 4.58 -19.87 45.40
N GLU A 93 5.47 -19.13 46.05
CA GLU A 93 5.86 -19.31 47.46
C GLU A 93 5.14 -18.30 48.33
N ARG A 94 4.86 -18.72 49.56
CA ARG A 94 4.27 -17.84 50.58
C ARG A 94 5.38 -17.05 51.24
N LEU A 95 5.12 -15.78 51.51
CA LEU A 95 6.00 -14.95 52.32
C LEU A 95 5.95 -15.42 53.79
N GLU A 96 7.12 -15.41 54.45
CA GLU A 96 7.22 -15.75 55.88
C GLU A 96 6.35 -14.81 56.72
N GLY A 97 5.42 -15.37 57.52
CA GLY A 97 4.57 -14.61 58.45
C GLY A 97 3.15 -14.28 57.97
N VAL A 98 2.64 -14.88 56.88
CA VAL A 98 1.27 -14.68 56.37
C VAL A 98 0.41 -15.94 56.60
N ASP A 99 -0.73 -15.79 57.29
CA ASP A 99 -1.69 -16.87 57.60
C ASP A 99 -2.42 -17.43 56.36
N ASP A 100 -2.77 -18.72 56.42
CA ASP A 100 -3.00 -19.61 55.27
C ASP A 100 -4.29 -19.37 54.45
N GLU A 101 -5.37 -18.89 55.06
CA GLU A 101 -6.71 -18.89 54.42
C GLU A 101 -7.10 -17.58 53.70
N SER A 102 -6.38 -16.46 53.94
CA SER A 102 -6.80 -15.13 53.45
C SER A 102 -5.86 -14.48 52.42
N SER A 103 -4.70 -15.08 52.15
CA SER A 103 -3.70 -14.52 51.23
C SER A 103 -4.12 -14.59 49.76
N VAL A 104 -3.89 -13.49 49.04
CA VAL A 104 -4.14 -13.37 47.60
C VAL A 104 -2.91 -13.79 46.82
N ARG A 105 -3.10 -14.66 45.83
CA ARG A 105 -2.01 -15.15 44.98
C ARG A 105 -1.97 -14.37 43.67
N VAL A 106 -0.91 -13.59 43.48
CA VAL A 106 -0.73 -12.73 42.28
C VAL A 106 -0.78 -13.54 40.98
N LEU A 107 -0.29 -14.78 41.01
CA LEU A 107 -0.29 -15.70 39.85
C LEU A 107 -1.69 -16.23 39.47
N GLU A 108 -2.68 -16.09 40.33
CA GLU A 108 -4.09 -16.37 40.04
C GLU A 108 -4.81 -15.16 39.44
N GLY A 109 -4.14 -14.00 39.40
CA GLY A 109 -4.65 -12.78 38.78
C GLY A 109 -4.70 -12.83 37.24
N PRO A 110 -5.34 -11.83 36.61
CA PRO A 110 -5.46 -11.78 35.15
C PRO A 110 -4.11 -11.55 34.45
N PRO A 111 -4.01 -11.83 33.13
CA PRO A 111 -2.74 -11.81 32.40
C PRO A 111 -1.92 -10.52 32.53
N PHE A 112 -2.57 -9.35 32.56
CA PHE A 112 -1.88 -8.07 32.69
C PHE A 112 -1.20 -7.86 34.04
N ILE A 113 -1.72 -8.47 35.13
CA ILE A 113 -1.06 -8.46 36.44
C ILE A 113 0.19 -9.33 36.42
N LYS A 114 0.09 -10.54 35.87
CA LYS A 114 1.23 -11.45 35.73
C LYS A 114 2.33 -10.86 34.86
N ASN A 115 1.96 -10.22 33.75
CA ASN A 115 2.91 -9.50 32.88
C ASN A 115 3.60 -8.36 33.62
N LYS A 116 2.86 -7.61 34.45
CA LYS A 116 3.44 -6.54 35.26
C LYS A 116 4.42 -7.08 36.32
N LEU A 117 4.09 -8.20 36.95
CA LEU A 117 5.00 -8.89 37.86
C LEU A 117 6.28 -9.38 37.14
N ALA A 118 6.15 -9.90 35.91
CA ALA A 118 7.29 -10.30 35.08
C ALA A 118 8.21 -9.10 34.82
N GLN A 119 7.65 -7.95 34.43
CA GLN A 119 8.42 -6.71 34.22
C GLN A 119 9.17 -6.26 35.49
N VAL A 120 8.52 -6.31 36.66
CA VAL A 120 9.19 -5.97 37.94
C VAL A 120 10.40 -6.88 38.18
N LEU A 121 10.25 -8.19 37.98
CA LEU A 121 11.36 -9.14 38.15
C LEU A 121 12.47 -8.92 37.11
N VAL A 122 12.12 -8.66 35.86
CA VAL A 122 13.08 -8.37 34.79
C VAL A 122 13.87 -7.09 35.07
N THR A 123 13.23 -6.06 35.63
CA THR A 123 13.93 -4.84 36.06
C THR A 123 14.90 -5.12 37.21
N LEU A 124 14.60 -6.06 38.12
CA LEU A 124 15.58 -6.55 39.10
C LEU A 124 16.73 -7.29 38.41
N ILE A 125 16.46 -8.16 37.43
CA ILE A 125 17.48 -8.86 36.65
C ILE A 125 18.40 -7.86 35.93
N TYR A 126 17.86 -6.78 35.37
CA TYR A 126 18.64 -5.72 34.72
C TYR A 126 19.71 -5.12 35.65
N PHE A 127 19.35 -4.83 36.90
CA PHE A 127 20.28 -4.24 37.86
C PHE A 127 21.18 -5.26 38.56
N GLU A 128 20.66 -6.45 38.86
CA GLU A 128 21.30 -7.39 39.79
C GLU A 128 21.99 -8.57 39.11
N TYR A 129 21.52 -9.02 37.95
CA TYR A 129 22.09 -10.18 37.28
C TYR A 129 23.24 -9.78 36.34
N PRO A 130 24.38 -10.50 36.36
CA PRO A 130 24.73 -11.66 37.20
C PRO A 130 25.49 -11.31 38.49
N LEU A 131 25.79 -10.04 38.76
CA LEU A 131 26.80 -9.65 39.75
C LEU A 131 26.34 -9.76 41.21
N ILE A 132 25.09 -9.36 41.48
CA ILE A 132 24.50 -9.33 42.83
C ILE A 132 23.67 -10.59 43.07
N TRP A 133 22.88 -10.98 42.07
CA TRP A 133 21.99 -12.13 42.16
C TRP A 133 22.28 -13.11 41.03
N SER A 134 23.43 -13.79 41.14
CA SER A 134 23.91 -14.71 40.11
C SER A 134 23.01 -15.94 39.94
N SER A 135 22.29 -16.38 40.98
CA SER A 135 21.54 -17.64 40.95
C SER A 135 20.08 -17.53 40.51
N VAL A 136 19.56 -16.34 40.18
CA VAL A 136 18.12 -16.09 39.92
C VAL A 136 17.41 -17.16 39.09
N PHE A 137 17.99 -17.55 37.94
CA PHE A 137 17.39 -18.57 37.08
C PHE A 137 17.56 -19.98 37.63
N VAL A 138 18.73 -20.30 38.21
CA VAL A 138 19.03 -21.62 38.77
C VAL A 138 18.13 -21.89 39.97
N ASP A 139 17.87 -20.88 40.79
CA ASP A 139 16.99 -20.96 41.95
C ASP A 139 15.51 -21.08 41.55
N TYR A 140 15.11 -20.56 40.38
CA TYR A 140 13.71 -20.62 39.90
C TYR A 140 13.36 -21.99 39.30
N LEU A 141 14.31 -22.66 38.64
CA LEU A 141 14.07 -23.92 37.91
C LEU A 141 13.44 -25.05 38.78
N PRO A 142 13.85 -25.28 40.04
CA PRO A 142 13.20 -26.27 40.91
C PRO A 142 11.70 -26.04 41.11
N HIS A 143 11.24 -24.79 41.07
CA HIS A 143 9.84 -24.42 41.30
C HIS A 143 8.92 -24.73 40.12
N LEU A 144 9.48 -25.01 38.94
CA LEU A 144 8.70 -25.45 37.78
C LEU A 144 7.92 -26.75 38.06
N GLY A 145 8.37 -27.56 39.03
CA GLY A 145 7.66 -28.74 39.52
C GLY A 145 6.30 -28.45 40.19
N LYS A 146 5.99 -27.19 40.51
CA LYS A 146 4.71 -26.76 41.08
C LYS A 146 3.58 -26.66 40.05
N GLY A 147 3.86 -26.90 38.77
CA GLY A 147 2.84 -27.02 37.71
C GLY A 147 2.59 -25.74 36.91
N ALA A 148 1.49 -25.73 36.17
CA ALA A 148 1.18 -24.74 35.13
C ALA A 148 1.31 -23.26 35.56
N PRO A 149 0.86 -22.81 36.75
CA PRO A 149 0.96 -21.39 37.12
C PRO A 149 2.39 -20.85 37.17
N VAL A 150 3.34 -21.67 37.65
CA VAL A 150 4.77 -21.27 37.76
C VAL A 150 5.45 -21.36 36.39
N ILE A 151 5.07 -22.35 35.58
CA ILE A 151 5.58 -22.48 34.21
C ILE A 151 5.11 -21.30 33.33
N ASP A 152 3.83 -20.92 33.41
CA ASP A 152 3.27 -19.72 32.74
C ASP A 152 4.04 -18.47 33.17
N MET A 153 4.24 -18.28 34.48
CA MET A 153 4.98 -17.14 35.02
C MET A 153 6.43 -17.13 34.52
N PHE A 154 7.10 -18.28 34.46
CA PHE A 154 8.45 -18.39 33.92
C PHE A 154 8.53 -17.98 32.45
N CYS A 155 7.57 -18.44 31.62
CA CYS A 155 7.49 -18.04 30.22
C CYS A 155 7.28 -16.52 30.09
N ARG A 156 6.42 -15.92 30.92
CA ARG A 156 6.23 -14.46 30.95
C ARG A 156 7.49 -13.70 31.35
N ILE A 157 8.26 -14.20 32.32
CA ILE A 157 9.54 -13.61 32.72
C ILE A 157 10.53 -13.66 31.56
N LEU A 158 10.66 -14.81 30.88
CA LEU A 158 11.55 -14.95 29.75
C LEU A 158 11.13 -14.07 28.56
N ASN A 159 9.83 -13.96 28.30
CA ASN A 159 9.32 -13.09 27.23
C ASN A 159 9.50 -11.61 27.57
N ALA A 160 9.24 -11.20 28.81
CA ALA A 160 9.50 -9.83 29.26
C ALA A 160 11.01 -9.51 29.26
N LEU A 161 11.87 -10.46 29.58
CA LEU A 161 13.33 -10.28 29.47
C LEU A 161 13.76 -10.05 28.02
N ASP A 162 13.11 -10.75 27.09
CA ASP A 162 13.33 -10.55 25.67
C ASP A 162 12.85 -9.16 25.20
N ASP A 163 11.60 -8.82 25.51
CA ASP A 163 10.97 -7.56 25.11
C ASP A 163 11.65 -6.32 25.74
N GLU A 164 12.06 -6.39 27.00
CA GLU A 164 12.57 -5.23 27.75
C GLU A 164 14.10 -5.08 27.63
N LEU A 165 14.85 -6.15 27.33
CA LEU A 165 16.32 -6.10 27.39
C LEU A 165 17.04 -6.73 26.18
N ILE A 166 16.58 -7.87 25.65
CA ILE A 166 17.39 -8.65 24.70
C ILE A 166 17.06 -8.30 23.23
N SER A 167 15.79 -8.15 22.87
CA SER A 167 15.35 -7.96 21.50
C SER A 167 15.85 -6.63 20.92
N LEU A 168 16.32 -6.70 19.67
CA LEU A 168 16.78 -5.58 18.86
C LEU A 168 15.68 -4.99 17.96
N ASP A 169 14.46 -5.54 18.03
CA ASP A 169 13.30 -4.99 17.32
C ASP A 169 12.86 -3.64 17.92
N TYR A 170 13.30 -3.37 19.16
CA TYR A 170 13.11 -2.12 19.88
C TYR A 170 14.37 -1.27 19.87
N THR A 171 14.21 0.05 19.81
CA THR A 171 15.33 0.99 19.90
C THR A 171 15.98 0.93 21.30
N ARG A 172 17.29 0.65 21.34
CA ARG A 172 18.06 0.52 22.59
C ARG A 172 19.13 1.59 22.73
N THR A 173 19.35 2.01 23.97
CA THR A 173 20.49 2.85 24.33
C THR A 173 21.79 2.02 24.40
N GLN A 174 22.95 2.69 24.35
CA GLN A 174 24.24 2.00 24.45
C GLN A 174 24.40 1.27 25.79
N ASP A 175 23.94 1.88 26.89
CA ASP A 175 24.01 1.29 28.22
C ASP A 175 23.16 0.01 28.32
N GLU A 176 21.96 0.02 27.75
CA GLU A 176 21.09 -1.17 27.69
C GLU A 176 21.72 -2.30 26.88
N LEU A 177 22.41 -2.00 25.78
CA LEU A 177 23.12 -3.02 24.99
C LEU A 177 24.28 -3.66 25.75
N VAL A 178 24.99 -2.89 26.59
CA VAL A 178 26.05 -3.41 27.47
C VAL A 178 25.44 -4.35 28.50
N VAL A 179 24.33 -3.96 29.14
CA VAL A 179 23.63 -4.82 30.12
C VAL A 179 23.08 -6.07 29.45
N ALA A 180 22.43 -5.95 28.28
CA ALA A 180 21.91 -7.09 27.53
C ALA A 180 23.02 -8.09 27.17
N THR A 181 24.19 -7.61 26.76
CA THR A 181 25.35 -8.47 26.46
C THR A 181 25.82 -9.19 27.72
N ARG A 182 25.97 -8.47 28.83
CA ARG A 182 26.34 -9.04 30.15
C ARG A 182 25.36 -10.14 30.59
N VAL A 183 24.06 -9.87 30.50
CA VAL A 183 23.01 -10.83 30.88
C VAL A 183 23.05 -12.06 29.97
N LYS A 184 23.09 -11.89 28.65
CA LYS A 184 23.17 -13.02 27.71
C LYS A 184 24.38 -13.91 27.97
N ASP A 185 25.56 -13.33 28.15
CA ASP A 185 26.78 -14.11 28.33
C ASP A 185 26.79 -14.89 29.65
N ALA A 186 26.30 -14.28 30.73
CA ALA A 186 26.14 -14.99 32.00
C ALA A 186 25.08 -16.11 31.92
N MET A 187 23.95 -15.85 31.25
CA MET A 187 22.92 -16.87 31.04
C MET A 187 23.45 -18.05 30.25
N ARG A 188 24.22 -17.81 29.17
CA ARG A 188 24.85 -18.87 28.35
C ARG A 188 25.73 -19.79 29.19
N GLN A 189 26.54 -19.21 30.09
CA GLN A 189 27.48 -19.97 30.90
C GLN A 189 26.80 -20.76 32.04
N GLN A 190 25.68 -20.27 32.57
CA GLN A 190 25.15 -20.76 33.85
C GLN A 190 23.84 -21.55 33.72
N CYS A 191 22.83 -20.99 33.05
CA CYS A 191 21.45 -21.47 33.18
C CYS A 191 20.79 -21.90 31.86
N VAL A 192 21.26 -21.42 30.70
CA VAL A 192 20.61 -21.69 29.40
C VAL A 192 20.47 -23.18 29.11
N ALA A 193 21.51 -24.00 29.36
CA ALA A 193 21.42 -25.44 29.16
C ALA A 193 20.33 -26.11 30.04
N GLN A 194 20.15 -25.61 31.26
CA GLN A 194 19.14 -26.12 32.20
C GLN A 194 17.74 -25.65 31.81
N ILE A 195 17.60 -24.39 31.35
CA ILE A 195 16.35 -23.83 30.82
C ILE A 195 15.89 -24.62 29.59
N VAL A 196 16.79 -24.90 28.64
CA VAL A 196 16.48 -25.70 27.45
C VAL A 196 16.00 -27.10 27.84
N ARG A 197 16.67 -27.74 28.81
CA ARG A 197 16.25 -29.05 29.33
C ARG A 197 14.87 -28.97 30.00
N ALA A 198 14.57 -27.89 30.71
CA ALA A 198 13.26 -27.67 31.31
C ALA A 198 12.17 -27.54 30.23
N TRP A 199 12.41 -26.77 29.16
CA TRP A 199 11.47 -26.68 28.03
C TRP A 199 11.18 -28.05 27.42
N TYR A 200 12.22 -28.86 27.16
CA TYR A 200 12.04 -30.23 26.64
C TYR A 200 11.15 -31.08 27.55
N ASN A 201 11.46 -31.09 28.86
CA ASN A 201 10.74 -31.90 29.83
C ASN A 201 9.27 -31.47 29.96
N ILE A 202 9.02 -30.14 30.02
CA ILE A 202 7.67 -29.59 30.12
C ILE A 202 6.86 -29.95 28.89
N VAL A 203 7.40 -29.73 27.68
CA VAL A 203 6.68 -30.04 26.44
C VAL A 203 6.40 -31.55 26.34
N SER A 204 7.35 -32.39 26.71
CA SER A 204 7.17 -33.85 26.71
C SER A 204 6.09 -34.31 27.70
N LEU A 205 6.01 -33.69 28.87
CA LEU A 205 5.09 -34.05 29.94
C LEU A 205 3.66 -33.53 29.69
N TYR A 206 3.53 -32.30 29.20
CA TYR A 206 2.25 -31.59 29.14
C TYR A 206 1.58 -31.57 27.76
N ARG A 207 2.24 -32.00 26.67
CA ARG A 207 1.70 -31.95 25.29
C ARG A 207 0.29 -32.54 25.09
N ASN A 208 -0.10 -33.50 25.92
CA ASN A 208 -1.42 -34.15 25.84
C ASN A 208 -2.42 -33.62 26.87
N SER A 209 -1.96 -32.98 27.96
CA SER A 209 -2.81 -32.53 29.07
C SER A 209 -3.07 -31.02 29.04
N ASP A 210 -2.09 -30.23 28.61
CA ASP A 210 -2.14 -28.76 28.56
C ASP A 210 -1.34 -28.26 27.34
N PRO A 211 -1.93 -28.31 26.13
CA PRO A 211 -1.27 -27.91 24.90
C PRO A 211 -1.02 -26.40 24.81
N ASP A 212 -1.83 -25.58 25.48
CA ASP A 212 -1.69 -24.11 25.50
C ASP A 212 -0.44 -23.70 26.28
N LEU A 213 -0.17 -24.37 27.41
CA LEU A 213 1.07 -24.21 28.16
C LEU A 213 2.28 -24.61 27.31
N CYS A 214 2.23 -25.75 26.61
CA CYS A 214 3.30 -26.18 25.73
C CYS A 214 3.56 -25.19 24.59
N SER A 215 2.49 -24.63 24.01
CA SER A 215 2.59 -23.59 22.97
C SER A 215 3.32 -22.35 23.51
N SER A 216 2.94 -21.90 24.71
CA SER A 216 3.58 -20.77 25.41
C SER A 216 5.07 -21.01 25.69
N VAL A 217 5.43 -22.25 26.06
CA VAL A 217 6.83 -22.67 26.30
C VAL A 217 7.63 -22.66 25.00
N LEU A 218 7.08 -23.21 23.92
CA LEU A 218 7.72 -23.21 22.60
C LEU A 218 7.88 -21.80 22.03
N ASP A 219 6.88 -20.94 22.18
CA ASP A 219 6.94 -19.55 21.76
C ASP A 219 7.99 -18.76 22.53
N SER A 220 8.15 -19.04 23.83
CA SER A 220 9.23 -18.48 24.64
C SER A 220 10.59 -18.99 24.19
N MET A 221 10.74 -20.30 24.01
CA MET A 221 11.96 -20.93 23.48
C MET A 221 12.38 -20.32 22.12
N ARG A 222 11.41 -20.12 21.22
CA ARG A 222 11.64 -19.58 19.87
C ARG A 222 12.44 -18.27 19.89
N ARG A 223 12.11 -17.35 20.80
CA ARG A 223 12.77 -16.04 20.95
C ARG A 223 14.26 -16.15 21.29
N TYR A 224 14.63 -17.19 22.05
CA TYR A 224 15.98 -17.39 22.56
C TYR A 224 16.91 -18.11 21.57
N ILE A 225 16.36 -18.88 20.61
CA ILE A 225 17.14 -19.66 19.63
C ILE A 225 18.15 -18.80 18.87
N SER A 226 17.81 -17.52 18.61
CA SER A 226 18.64 -16.57 17.87
C SER A 226 20.03 -16.36 18.47
N TRP A 227 20.20 -16.50 19.79
CA TRP A 227 21.46 -16.18 20.48
C TRP A 227 22.00 -17.27 21.41
N ILE A 228 21.25 -18.31 21.77
CA ILE A 228 21.78 -19.43 22.58
C ILE A 228 22.75 -20.31 21.77
N ASP A 229 23.37 -21.34 22.35
CA ASP A 229 24.12 -22.33 21.56
C ASP A 229 23.13 -23.19 20.73
N ILE A 230 23.39 -23.36 19.44
CA ILE A 230 22.56 -24.15 18.54
C ILE A 230 22.57 -25.64 18.88
N GLY A 231 23.67 -26.18 19.43
CA GLY A 231 23.79 -27.59 19.79
C GLY A 231 22.83 -28.03 20.90
N LEU A 232 22.32 -27.08 21.70
CA LEU A 232 21.31 -27.35 22.73
C LEU A 232 19.94 -27.71 22.13
N ILE A 233 19.64 -27.22 20.92
CA ILE A 233 18.38 -27.48 20.23
C ILE A 233 18.56 -28.48 19.08
N VAL A 234 19.64 -28.34 18.30
CA VAL A 234 19.92 -29.21 17.16
C VAL A 234 20.67 -30.44 17.65
N ASN A 235 19.91 -31.42 18.14
CA ASN A 235 20.40 -32.72 18.60
C ASN A 235 19.34 -33.82 18.36
N ASP A 236 19.74 -35.08 18.64
CA ASP A 236 18.94 -36.29 18.40
C ASP A 236 17.70 -36.44 19.29
N ALA A 237 17.47 -35.54 20.25
CA ALA A 237 16.29 -35.54 21.10
C ALA A 237 15.30 -34.44 20.71
N PHE A 238 15.76 -33.19 20.63
CA PHE A 238 14.87 -32.04 20.48
C PHE A 238 14.30 -31.91 19.06
N ILE A 239 15.11 -32.12 18.03
CA ILE A 239 14.64 -32.01 16.63
C ILE A 239 13.57 -33.07 16.33
N PRO A 240 13.74 -34.36 16.69
CA PRO A 240 12.67 -35.34 16.56
C PRO A 240 11.39 -34.96 17.29
N LEU A 241 11.49 -34.43 18.52
CA LEU A 241 10.32 -33.96 19.28
C LEU A 241 9.57 -32.85 18.54
N LEU A 242 10.28 -31.83 18.01
CA LEU A 242 9.64 -30.73 17.28
C LEU A 242 8.91 -31.23 16.02
N PHE A 243 9.53 -32.12 15.24
CA PHE A 243 8.87 -32.71 14.08
C PHE A 243 7.72 -33.64 14.46
N GLU A 244 7.82 -34.39 15.57
CA GLU A 244 6.72 -35.20 16.08
C GLU A 244 5.51 -34.31 16.41
N LEU A 245 5.72 -33.20 17.12
CA LEU A 245 4.65 -32.24 17.42
C LEU A 245 4.02 -31.68 16.14
N ILE A 246 4.82 -31.33 15.13
CA ILE A 246 4.32 -30.81 13.85
C ILE A 246 3.49 -31.86 13.09
N LEU A 247 3.93 -33.11 13.07
CA LEU A 247 3.38 -34.16 12.18
C LEU A 247 2.20 -34.94 12.79
N VAL A 248 2.09 -35.02 14.12
CA VAL A 248 1.02 -35.80 14.78
C VAL A 248 -0.34 -35.17 14.54
N LYS A 249 -1.20 -35.90 13.81
CA LYS A 249 -2.61 -35.55 13.60
C LYS A 249 -3.39 -35.74 14.92
N GLY A 250 -4.07 -34.69 15.38
CA GLY A 250 -4.84 -34.69 16.63
C GLY A 250 -4.33 -33.74 17.71
N LEU A 251 -3.13 -33.17 17.55
CA LEU A 251 -2.69 -32.04 18.39
C LEU A 251 -3.31 -30.72 17.90
N PRO A 252 -3.57 -29.75 18.79
CA PRO A 252 -4.07 -28.44 18.42
C PRO A 252 -3.12 -27.72 17.45
N GLU A 253 -3.68 -27.03 16.45
CA GLU A 253 -2.90 -26.33 15.42
C GLU A 253 -1.94 -25.31 15.99
N GLN A 254 -2.33 -24.61 17.07
CA GLN A 254 -1.47 -23.66 17.77
C GLN A 254 -0.16 -24.30 18.25
N LEU A 255 -0.24 -25.47 18.90
CA LEU A 255 0.95 -26.19 19.39
C LEU A 255 1.85 -26.65 18.22
N ARG A 256 1.22 -27.16 17.15
CA ARG A 256 1.92 -27.58 15.93
C ARG A 256 2.61 -26.38 15.27
N GLY A 257 1.94 -25.23 15.24
CA GLY A 257 2.44 -23.96 14.73
C GLY A 257 3.60 -23.38 15.55
N SER A 258 3.52 -23.41 16.88
CA SER A 258 4.63 -22.99 17.75
C SER A 258 5.87 -23.88 17.57
N ALA A 259 5.68 -25.20 17.41
CA ALA A 259 6.79 -26.11 17.09
C ALA A 259 7.42 -25.79 15.73
N ALA A 260 6.61 -25.54 14.68
CA ALA A 260 7.11 -25.07 13.38
C ALA A 260 7.86 -23.74 13.49
N GLY A 261 7.38 -22.82 14.34
CA GLY A 261 8.04 -21.57 14.67
C GLY A 261 9.43 -21.75 15.30
N CYS A 262 9.60 -22.72 16.19
CA CYS A 262 10.93 -23.08 16.73
C CYS A 262 11.87 -23.61 15.64
N VAL A 263 11.38 -24.49 14.75
CA VAL A 263 12.19 -24.99 13.63
C VAL A 263 12.58 -23.84 12.69
N LEU A 264 11.67 -22.91 12.40
CA LEU A 264 11.99 -21.72 11.63
C LEU A 264 13.07 -20.87 12.30
N ALA A 265 13.01 -20.67 13.62
CA ALA A 265 14.06 -19.95 14.33
C ALA A 265 15.42 -20.65 14.27
N VAL A 266 15.46 -21.99 14.26
CA VAL A 266 16.69 -22.77 14.00
C VAL A 266 17.18 -22.51 12.57
N VAL A 267 16.27 -22.54 11.60
CA VAL A 267 16.54 -22.27 10.18
C VAL A 267 16.98 -20.83 9.94
N SER A 268 16.54 -19.83 10.69
CA SER A 268 16.93 -18.42 10.49
C SER A 268 18.14 -17.99 11.35
N LYS A 269 18.70 -18.90 12.15
CA LYS A 269 19.84 -18.58 13.01
C LYS A 269 21.10 -18.26 12.20
N ARG A 270 21.69 -17.10 12.43
CA ARG A 270 22.94 -16.70 11.77
C ARG A 270 24.12 -17.55 12.25
N MET A 271 24.84 -18.16 11.31
CA MET A 271 26.04 -18.95 11.56
C MET A 271 26.89 -19.04 10.28
N ASP A 272 28.04 -19.71 10.35
CA ASP A 272 28.86 -20.00 9.18
C ASP A 272 28.07 -20.77 8.11
N LEU A 273 28.26 -20.42 6.83
CA LEU A 273 27.46 -20.94 5.71
C LEU A 273 27.64 -22.45 5.48
N GLN A 274 28.84 -23.01 5.70
CA GLN A 274 29.06 -24.43 5.50
C GLN A 274 28.42 -25.25 6.64
N ALA A 275 28.55 -24.77 7.87
CA ALA A 275 27.85 -25.34 9.01
C ALA A 275 26.32 -25.22 8.84
N LYS A 276 25.85 -24.09 8.30
CA LYS A 276 24.45 -23.83 8.00
C LYS A 276 23.89 -24.84 7.01
N LEU A 277 24.56 -25.02 5.86
CA LEU A 277 24.12 -25.98 4.84
C LEU A 277 24.02 -27.40 5.41
N SER A 278 25.02 -27.82 6.20
CA SER A 278 25.03 -29.13 6.86
C SER A 278 23.84 -29.29 7.82
N LEU A 279 23.51 -28.24 8.59
CA LEU A 279 22.34 -28.22 9.46
C LEU A 279 21.04 -28.32 8.65
N LEU A 280 20.89 -27.52 7.59
CA LEU A 280 19.69 -27.50 6.74
C LEU A 280 19.44 -28.86 6.06
N GLN A 281 20.51 -29.54 5.64
CA GLN A 281 20.44 -30.89 5.08
C GLN A 281 19.93 -31.92 6.12
N ASN A 282 20.39 -31.81 7.37
CA ASN A 282 20.04 -32.75 8.43
C ASN A 282 18.62 -32.58 8.99
N LEU A 283 18.00 -31.40 8.82
CA LEU A 283 16.63 -31.16 9.28
C LEU A 283 15.57 -32.00 8.55
N LYS A 284 15.83 -32.47 7.32
CA LYS A 284 14.89 -33.27 6.50
C LYS A 284 13.50 -32.64 6.42
N ILE A 285 13.46 -31.37 5.98
CA ILE A 285 12.24 -30.54 5.95
C ILE A 285 11.14 -31.11 5.04
N SER A 286 11.47 -32.00 4.09
CA SER A 286 10.51 -32.60 3.17
C SER A 286 9.35 -33.34 3.84
N ARG A 287 9.49 -33.72 5.10
CA ARG A 287 8.41 -34.30 5.92
C ARG A 287 7.20 -33.39 6.07
N VAL A 288 7.37 -32.06 6.02
CA VAL A 288 6.28 -31.10 6.25
C VAL A 288 5.62 -30.62 4.95
N PHE A 289 6.12 -31.02 3.78
CA PHE A 289 5.60 -30.55 2.49
C PHE A 289 4.13 -30.89 2.28
N GLY A 290 3.69 -32.07 2.71
CA GLY A 290 2.30 -32.51 2.58
C GLY A 290 1.31 -31.77 3.48
N LEU A 291 1.78 -31.10 4.54
CA LEU A 291 0.89 -30.44 5.51
C LEU A 291 0.19 -29.21 4.94
N VAL A 292 0.81 -28.53 3.97
CA VAL A 292 0.22 -27.33 3.36
C VAL A 292 -0.96 -27.68 2.45
N ALA A 293 -0.95 -28.87 1.84
CA ALA A 293 -1.98 -29.27 0.88
C ALA A 293 -3.26 -29.81 1.53
N GLU A 294 -3.26 -30.10 2.83
CA GLU A 294 -4.42 -30.67 3.52
C GLU A 294 -5.48 -29.61 3.87
N ASP A 295 -5.05 -28.42 4.30
CA ASP A 295 -5.93 -27.29 4.66
C ASP A 295 -5.19 -25.96 4.51
N SER A 296 -5.32 -25.34 3.33
CA SER A 296 -4.57 -24.14 2.93
C SER A 296 -4.89 -22.90 3.77
N ASP A 297 -6.06 -22.84 4.39
CA ASP A 297 -6.55 -21.69 5.16
C ASP A 297 -6.27 -21.82 6.67
N SER A 298 -5.66 -22.93 7.10
CA SER A 298 -5.33 -23.17 8.51
C SER A 298 -4.18 -22.29 9.02
N GLU A 299 -4.20 -21.94 10.32
CA GLU A 299 -3.09 -21.20 10.94
C GLU A 299 -1.78 -22.00 10.83
N LEU A 300 -1.88 -23.33 10.93
CA LEU A 300 -0.76 -24.23 10.73
C LEU A 300 -0.15 -24.09 9.32
N ALA A 301 -0.96 -24.03 8.27
CA ALA A 301 -0.47 -23.85 6.90
C ALA A 301 0.33 -22.55 6.76
N SER A 302 -0.12 -21.44 7.37
CA SER A 302 0.64 -20.17 7.40
C SER A 302 1.99 -20.28 8.15
N LYS A 303 2.05 -21.02 9.27
CA LYS A 303 3.33 -21.26 9.97
C LYS A 303 4.28 -22.15 9.15
N ILE A 304 3.76 -23.20 8.50
CA ILE A 304 4.56 -24.08 7.63
C ILE A 304 5.02 -23.32 6.38
N ALA A 305 4.17 -22.48 5.78
CA ALA A 305 4.51 -21.57 4.70
C ALA A 305 5.72 -20.68 5.02
N SER A 306 5.69 -20.07 6.22
CA SER A 306 6.80 -19.27 6.73
C SER A 306 8.07 -20.09 6.92
N LEU A 307 7.95 -21.31 7.44
CA LEU A 307 9.06 -22.25 7.60
C LEU A 307 9.72 -22.63 6.26
N LEU A 308 8.91 -23.01 5.27
CA LEU A 308 9.39 -23.41 3.94
C LEU A 308 10.06 -22.24 3.21
N THR A 309 9.46 -21.05 3.28
CA THR A 309 10.03 -19.83 2.67
C THR A 309 11.32 -19.42 3.35
N GLY A 310 11.38 -19.48 4.70
CA GLY A 310 12.60 -19.21 5.46
C GLY A 310 13.72 -20.20 5.11
N TYR A 311 13.39 -21.49 5.02
CA TYR A 311 14.33 -22.53 4.61
C TYR A 311 14.88 -22.30 3.20
N ALA A 312 14.01 -22.01 2.23
CA ALA A 312 14.41 -21.72 0.86
C ALA A 312 15.29 -20.45 0.76
N THR A 313 14.99 -19.43 1.57
CA THR A 313 15.76 -18.18 1.62
C THR A 313 17.20 -18.41 2.09
N GLU A 314 17.38 -19.22 3.14
CA GLU A 314 18.70 -19.54 3.70
C GLU A 314 19.51 -20.44 2.76
N LEU A 315 18.87 -21.40 2.08
CA LEU A 315 19.50 -22.19 1.01
C LEU A 315 19.94 -21.31 -0.16
N LEU A 316 19.09 -20.35 -0.57
CA LEU A 316 19.45 -19.41 -1.62
C LEU A 316 20.66 -18.55 -1.21
N GLU A 317 20.74 -18.11 0.05
CA GLU A 317 21.90 -17.38 0.55
C GLU A 317 23.18 -18.24 0.54
N CYS A 318 23.08 -19.51 0.95
CA CYS A 318 24.18 -20.47 0.87
C CYS A 318 24.66 -20.64 -0.59
N SER A 319 23.76 -20.84 -1.54
CA SER A 319 24.10 -20.99 -2.96
C SER A 319 24.84 -19.78 -3.56
N LYS A 320 24.57 -18.57 -3.05
CA LYS A 320 25.19 -17.32 -3.54
C LYS A 320 26.57 -17.06 -2.95
N LYS A 321 26.77 -17.36 -1.67
CA LYS A 321 27.93 -16.88 -0.89
C LYS A 321 28.98 -17.96 -0.60
N LEU A 322 28.67 -19.24 -0.80
CA LEU A 322 29.64 -20.31 -0.62
C LEU A 322 30.75 -20.26 -1.68
N ASN A 323 31.97 -20.65 -1.31
CA ASN A 323 33.13 -20.61 -2.21
C ASN A 323 33.31 -21.90 -3.03
N SER A 324 32.83 -23.04 -2.53
CA SER A 324 32.97 -24.35 -3.20
C SER A 324 31.78 -24.61 -4.12
N GLU A 325 32.05 -24.98 -5.37
CA GLU A 325 31.01 -25.34 -6.35
C GLU A 325 30.19 -26.57 -5.92
N ASP A 326 30.81 -27.58 -5.29
CA ASP A 326 30.09 -28.77 -4.81
C ASP A 326 29.05 -28.43 -3.72
N LEU A 327 29.40 -27.48 -2.84
CA LEU A 327 28.48 -27.03 -1.78
C LEU A 327 27.37 -26.14 -2.34
N LYS A 328 27.67 -25.32 -3.35
CA LYS A 328 26.62 -24.57 -4.08
C LYS A 328 25.65 -25.51 -4.77
N GLN A 329 26.16 -26.54 -5.44
CA GLN A 329 25.35 -27.56 -6.11
C GLN A 329 24.43 -28.29 -5.11
N THR A 330 24.97 -28.74 -3.98
CA THR A 330 24.18 -29.36 -2.90
C THR A 330 23.08 -28.43 -2.40
N SER A 331 23.40 -27.15 -2.20
CA SER A 331 22.43 -26.13 -1.77
C SER A 331 21.34 -25.89 -2.80
N MET A 332 21.68 -25.92 -4.10
CA MET A 332 20.70 -25.79 -5.19
C MET A 332 19.81 -27.01 -5.31
N GLU A 333 20.32 -28.22 -5.08
CA GLU A 333 19.52 -29.45 -5.09
C GLU A 333 18.46 -29.46 -3.98
N LEU A 334 18.84 -29.05 -2.77
CA LEU A 334 17.89 -28.88 -1.66
C LEU A 334 16.87 -27.75 -1.95
N LEU A 335 17.30 -26.71 -2.66
CA LEU A 335 16.42 -25.61 -3.05
C LEU A 335 15.39 -26.09 -4.09
N ASP A 336 15.81 -26.83 -5.10
CA ASP A 336 14.95 -27.46 -6.11
C ASP A 336 13.91 -28.40 -5.46
N GLU A 337 14.27 -29.08 -4.37
CA GLU A 337 13.37 -29.97 -3.62
C GLU A 337 12.23 -29.20 -2.92
N VAL A 338 12.53 -28.03 -2.33
CA VAL A 338 11.55 -27.25 -1.55
C VAL A 338 10.72 -26.28 -2.40
N LEU A 339 11.24 -25.82 -3.55
CA LEU A 339 10.61 -24.83 -4.41
C LEU A 339 9.16 -25.17 -4.82
N PRO A 340 8.81 -26.41 -5.23
CA PRO A 340 7.42 -26.75 -5.55
C PRO A 340 6.44 -26.46 -4.42
N SER A 341 6.83 -26.73 -3.16
CA SER A 341 6.02 -26.44 -1.99
C SER A 341 5.92 -24.94 -1.71
N VAL A 342 7.00 -24.18 -1.92
CA VAL A 342 6.98 -22.71 -1.82
C VAL A 342 6.04 -22.11 -2.86
N PHE A 343 6.05 -22.59 -4.10
CA PHE A 343 5.12 -22.14 -5.13
C PHE A 343 3.66 -22.49 -4.79
N PHE A 344 3.41 -23.71 -4.31
CA PHE A 344 2.07 -24.12 -3.87
C PHE A 344 1.54 -23.23 -2.74
N VAL A 345 2.34 -23.02 -1.70
CA VAL A 345 2.02 -22.11 -0.58
C VAL A 345 1.69 -20.71 -1.08
N THR A 346 2.55 -20.16 -1.95
CA THR A 346 2.38 -18.79 -2.42
C THR A 346 1.13 -18.64 -3.29
N GLN A 347 0.66 -19.71 -3.93
CA GLN A 347 -0.54 -19.65 -4.76
C GLN A 347 -1.82 -19.83 -3.94
N ASN A 348 -1.81 -20.66 -2.91
CA ASN A 348 -3.02 -21.18 -2.29
C ASN A 348 -3.21 -20.78 -0.82
N CYS A 349 -2.20 -20.24 -0.15
CA CYS A 349 -2.30 -19.84 1.25
C CYS A 349 -2.30 -18.32 1.38
N GLU A 350 -3.06 -17.80 2.34
CA GLU A 350 -2.88 -16.41 2.80
C GLU A 350 -1.53 -16.32 3.52
N VAL A 351 -0.55 -15.69 2.87
CA VAL A 351 0.77 -15.48 3.47
C VAL A 351 0.84 -14.05 3.98
N ASP A 352 0.89 -13.89 5.31
CA ASP A 352 1.09 -12.60 6.00
C ASP A 352 2.31 -11.82 5.47
N ASN A 353 3.29 -12.53 4.89
CA ASN A 353 4.56 -12.01 4.38
C ASN A 353 4.76 -12.19 2.87
N ALA A 354 3.76 -11.86 2.04
CA ALA A 354 3.89 -11.88 0.57
C ALA A 354 5.16 -11.13 0.08
N PHE A 355 5.51 -10.01 0.73
CA PHE A 355 6.74 -9.27 0.44
C PHE A 355 8.00 -10.13 0.57
N SER A 356 8.15 -10.90 1.65
CA SER A 356 9.33 -11.74 1.89
C SER A 356 9.48 -12.82 0.83
N ILE A 357 8.37 -13.40 0.38
CA ILE A 357 8.37 -14.37 -0.73
C ILE A 357 8.82 -13.68 -2.01
N VAL A 358 8.28 -12.50 -2.35
CA VAL A 358 8.71 -11.78 -3.56
C VAL A 358 10.19 -11.41 -3.51
N GLN A 359 10.72 -11.00 -2.35
CA GLN A 359 12.16 -10.75 -2.19
C GLN A 359 13.00 -12.01 -2.38
N PHE A 360 12.55 -13.15 -1.84
CA PHE A 360 13.18 -14.45 -2.08
C PHE A 360 13.19 -14.80 -3.58
N LEU A 361 12.05 -14.72 -4.26
CA LEU A 361 11.91 -15.03 -5.69
C LEU A 361 12.74 -14.07 -6.56
N LEU A 362 12.78 -12.79 -6.25
CA LEU A 362 13.67 -11.82 -6.90
C LEU A 362 15.13 -12.22 -6.72
N GLY A 363 15.49 -12.62 -5.51
CA GLY A 363 16.80 -13.14 -5.18
C GLY A 363 17.15 -14.39 -5.99
N PHE A 364 16.20 -15.29 -6.21
CA PHE A 364 16.37 -16.53 -6.97
C PHE A 364 16.52 -16.25 -8.47
N VAL A 365 15.63 -15.43 -9.04
CA VAL A 365 15.74 -15.00 -10.45
C VAL A 365 17.06 -14.24 -10.71
N ALA A 366 17.59 -13.53 -9.71
CA ALA A 366 18.88 -12.86 -9.84
C ALA A 366 20.06 -13.83 -9.99
N THR A 367 20.01 -15.05 -9.44
CA THR A 367 21.09 -16.04 -9.65
C THR A 367 21.10 -16.54 -11.09
N MET A 368 19.92 -16.66 -11.70
CA MET A 368 19.74 -17.07 -13.10
C MET A 368 20.29 -16.06 -14.11
N LYS A 369 20.41 -14.77 -13.76
CA LYS A 369 20.98 -13.74 -14.68
C LYS A 369 22.42 -14.06 -15.10
N SER A 370 23.16 -14.77 -14.26
CA SER A 370 24.55 -15.16 -14.54
C SER A 370 24.64 -16.39 -15.44
N LEU A 371 23.54 -17.11 -15.64
CA LEU A 371 23.50 -18.38 -16.35
C LEU A 371 22.85 -18.17 -17.73
N SER A 372 23.63 -18.34 -18.79
CA SER A 372 23.14 -18.31 -20.16
C SER A 372 23.85 -19.39 -20.98
N PRO A 373 23.15 -20.43 -21.50
CA PRO A 373 21.70 -20.65 -21.44
C PRO A 373 21.20 -21.18 -20.07
N LEU A 374 19.90 -21.03 -19.82
CA LEU A 374 19.22 -21.62 -18.65
C LEU A 374 18.99 -23.12 -18.83
N THR A 375 18.97 -23.85 -17.72
CA THR A 375 18.63 -25.29 -17.72
C THR A 375 17.13 -25.52 -17.80
N GLU A 376 16.71 -26.71 -18.23
CA GLU A 376 15.29 -27.10 -18.34
C GLU A 376 14.54 -26.94 -16.99
N LYS A 377 15.17 -27.31 -15.88
CA LYS A 377 14.62 -27.12 -14.53
C LYS A 377 14.40 -25.63 -14.19
N GLN A 378 15.35 -24.77 -14.54
CA GLN A 378 15.21 -23.33 -14.29
C GLN A 378 14.09 -22.73 -15.14
N LEU A 379 13.93 -23.18 -16.38
CA LEU A 379 12.81 -22.78 -17.23
C LEU A 379 11.46 -23.23 -16.64
N LEU A 380 11.40 -24.43 -16.06
CA LEU A 380 10.23 -24.92 -15.33
C LEU A 380 9.92 -24.02 -14.13
N HIS A 381 10.91 -23.70 -13.29
CA HIS A 381 10.72 -22.81 -12.15
C HIS A 381 10.32 -21.39 -12.55
N VAL A 382 10.85 -20.87 -13.65
CA VAL A 382 10.38 -19.60 -14.24
C VAL A 382 8.89 -19.67 -14.59
N GLY A 383 8.45 -20.77 -15.23
CA GLY A 383 7.03 -20.99 -15.52
C GLY A 383 6.18 -21.01 -14.25
N GLN A 384 6.65 -21.67 -13.18
CA GLN A 384 5.96 -21.70 -11.89
C GLN A 384 5.89 -20.32 -11.23
N ILE A 385 6.98 -19.53 -11.30
CA ILE A 385 6.99 -18.14 -10.80
C ILE A 385 5.97 -17.29 -11.55
N LEU A 386 5.88 -17.43 -12.89
CA LEU A 386 4.89 -16.72 -13.69
C LEU A 386 3.46 -17.10 -13.30
N GLU A 387 3.22 -18.36 -12.96
CA GLU A 387 1.93 -18.82 -12.44
C GLU A 387 1.64 -18.25 -11.05
N VAL A 388 2.63 -18.21 -10.14
CA VAL A 388 2.50 -17.51 -8.85
C VAL A 388 2.09 -16.05 -9.06
N ILE A 389 2.77 -15.33 -9.95
CA ILE A 389 2.45 -13.93 -10.24
C ILE A 389 1.02 -13.82 -10.76
N ARG A 390 0.61 -14.66 -11.73
CA ARG A 390 -0.74 -14.64 -12.30
C ARG A 390 -1.81 -14.83 -11.23
N THR A 391 -1.65 -15.81 -10.35
CA THR A 391 -2.62 -16.09 -9.28
C THR A 391 -2.68 -14.93 -8.28
N GLN A 392 -1.53 -14.41 -7.85
CA GLN A 392 -1.46 -13.38 -6.81
C GLN A 392 -1.91 -12.00 -7.26
N ILE A 393 -1.75 -11.66 -8.54
CA ILE A 393 -2.29 -10.40 -9.04
C ILE A 393 -3.79 -10.48 -9.31
N CYS A 394 -4.39 -11.67 -9.39
CA CYS A 394 -5.81 -11.82 -9.70
C CYS A 394 -6.68 -11.19 -8.60
N TYR A 395 -7.75 -10.48 -8.97
CA TYR A 395 -8.73 -10.01 -7.98
C TYR A 395 -9.50 -11.20 -7.40
N ASP A 396 -9.94 -11.05 -6.16
CA ASP A 396 -10.90 -11.99 -5.57
C ASP A 396 -12.28 -11.78 -6.23
N PRO A 397 -12.90 -12.83 -6.80
CA PRO A 397 -14.24 -12.76 -7.40
C PRO A 397 -15.34 -12.20 -6.48
N ILE A 398 -15.15 -12.23 -5.15
CA ILE A 398 -16.08 -11.66 -4.17
C ILE A 398 -16.30 -10.16 -4.41
N TYR A 399 -15.27 -9.43 -4.85
CA TYR A 399 -15.33 -7.97 -5.05
C TYR A 399 -15.80 -7.54 -6.45
N ARG A 400 -16.12 -8.48 -7.35
CA ARG A 400 -16.44 -8.19 -8.76
C ARG A 400 -17.44 -7.04 -8.94
N ASN A 401 -18.56 -7.10 -8.21
CA ASN A 401 -19.63 -6.11 -8.33
C ASN A 401 -19.19 -4.74 -7.78
N ASN A 402 -18.45 -4.73 -6.66
CA ASN A 402 -17.92 -3.51 -6.05
C ASN A 402 -16.92 -2.81 -6.98
N LEU A 403 -16.09 -3.59 -7.68
CA LEU A 403 -15.06 -3.12 -8.61
C LEU A 403 -15.65 -2.60 -9.93
N ASP A 404 -16.75 -3.20 -10.42
CA ASP A 404 -17.41 -2.75 -11.64
C ASP A 404 -18.19 -1.44 -11.45
N VAL A 405 -18.94 -1.32 -10.34
CA VAL A 405 -19.69 -0.11 -9.97
C VAL A 405 -18.76 0.99 -9.40
N LEU A 406 -17.61 0.60 -8.85
CA LEU A 406 -16.64 1.46 -8.17
C LEU A 406 -17.22 2.17 -6.94
N ASP A 407 -17.82 1.40 -6.04
CA ASP A 407 -18.29 1.90 -4.74
C ASP A 407 -17.13 2.13 -3.75
N LYS A 408 -17.43 2.40 -2.47
CA LYS A 408 -16.39 2.63 -1.46
C LYS A 408 -15.48 1.41 -1.29
N ILE A 409 -16.05 0.20 -1.28
CA ILE A 409 -15.31 -1.05 -1.12
C ILE A 409 -14.43 -1.28 -2.35
N GLY A 410 -14.99 -1.09 -3.55
CA GLY A 410 -14.24 -1.20 -4.81
C GLY A 410 -13.05 -0.25 -4.88
N ARG A 411 -13.19 0.99 -4.40
CA ARG A 411 -12.07 1.95 -4.36
C ARG A 411 -10.97 1.56 -3.37
N GLU A 412 -11.35 1.08 -2.19
CA GLU A 412 -10.40 0.58 -1.20
C GLU A 412 -9.65 -0.64 -1.72
N GLU A 413 -10.37 -1.56 -2.38
CA GLU A 413 -9.80 -2.77 -2.96
C GLU A 413 -8.89 -2.50 -4.16
N GLU A 414 -9.27 -1.58 -5.06
CA GLU A 414 -8.37 -1.11 -6.12
C GLU A 414 -7.09 -0.50 -5.54
N GLY A 415 -7.21 0.33 -4.50
CA GLY A 415 -6.05 0.92 -3.81
C GLY A 415 -5.12 -0.14 -3.22
N ARG A 416 -5.68 -1.10 -2.48
CA ARG A 416 -4.95 -2.24 -1.90
C ARG A 416 -4.24 -3.04 -2.99
N MET A 417 -4.94 -3.40 -4.06
CA MET A 417 -4.39 -4.20 -5.15
C MET A 417 -3.28 -3.47 -5.92
N VAL A 418 -3.42 -2.15 -6.15
CA VAL A 418 -2.37 -1.34 -6.79
C VAL A 418 -1.08 -1.37 -5.97
N GLU A 419 -1.16 -1.28 -4.64
CA GLU A 419 0.02 -1.39 -3.78
C GLU A 419 0.59 -2.80 -3.75
N PHE A 420 -0.27 -3.81 -3.62
CA PHE A 420 0.10 -5.21 -3.56
C PHE A 420 0.81 -5.70 -4.84
N ARG A 421 0.32 -5.30 -6.03
CA ARG A 421 0.90 -5.70 -7.32
C ARG A 421 2.28 -5.09 -7.60
N LYS A 422 2.70 -4.03 -6.88
CA LYS A 422 3.98 -3.34 -7.17
C LYS A 422 5.16 -4.30 -7.17
N ASP A 423 5.29 -5.11 -6.12
CA ASP A 423 6.42 -6.02 -5.97
C ASP A 423 6.35 -7.20 -6.95
N PHE A 424 5.15 -7.74 -7.21
CA PHE A 424 4.94 -8.78 -8.22
C PHE A 424 5.27 -8.30 -9.64
N PHE A 425 4.97 -7.05 -9.98
CA PHE A 425 5.39 -6.48 -11.27
C PHE A 425 6.89 -6.20 -11.34
N VAL A 426 7.57 -5.93 -10.22
CA VAL A 426 9.05 -5.92 -10.19
C VAL A 426 9.58 -7.33 -10.50
N LEU A 427 9.00 -8.37 -9.89
CA LEU A 427 9.36 -9.76 -10.14
C LEU A 427 9.14 -10.17 -11.60
N LEU A 428 7.96 -9.88 -12.17
CA LEU A 428 7.63 -10.14 -13.58
C LEU A 428 8.68 -9.54 -14.52
N ARG A 429 9.06 -8.27 -14.30
CA ARG A 429 10.07 -7.58 -15.13
C ARG A 429 11.46 -8.21 -14.97
N SER A 430 11.80 -8.72 -13.78
CA SER A 430 13.06 -9.45 -13.57
C SER A 430 13.05 -10.78 -14.33
N VAL A 431 11.94 -11.53 -14.27
CA VAL A 431 11.76 -12.79 -14.99
C VAL A 431 11.80 -12.57 -16.50
N GLY A 432 11.09 -11.57 -17.02
CA GLY A 432 11.06 -11.22 -18.44
C GLY A 432 12.42 -10.86 -19.03
N ARG A 433 13.36 -10.34 -18.20
CA ARG A 433 14.75 -10.08 -18.63
C ARG A 433 15.62 -11.33 -18.67
N VAL A 434 15.34 -12.32 -17.82
CA VAL A 434 16.10 -13.56 -17.71
C VAL A 434 15.63 -14.61 -18.72
N ALA A 435 14.32 -14.72 -18.92
CA ALA A 435 13.69 -15.70 -19.79
C ALA A 435 12.57 -15.06 -20.64
N PRO A 436 12.91 -14.21 -21.63
CA PRO A 436 11.94 -13.46 -22.43
C PRO A 436 10.99 -14.37 -23.21
N ASP A 437 11.49 -15.45 -23.82
CA ASP A 437 10.67 -16.33 -24.66
C ASP A 437 9.62 -17.11 -23.84
N VAL A 438 10.01 -17.65 -22.69
CA VAL A 438 9.09 -18.34 -21.76
C VAL A 438 8.04 -17.36 -21.24
N THR A 439 8.45 -16.14 -20.88
CA THR A 439 7.53 -15.11 -20.39
C THR A 439 6.51 -14.72 -21.47
N GLN A 440 6.96 -14.50 -22.70
CA GLN A 440 6.06 -14.18 -23.82
C GLN A 440 5.10 -15.32 -24.13
N MET A 441 5.59 -16.57 -24.16
CA MET A 441 4.74 -17.74 -24.38
C MET A 441 3.72 -17.94 -23.27
N PHE A 442 4.11 -17.70 -22.01
CA PHE A 442 3.19 -17.76 -20.88
C PHE A 442 2.08 -16.71 -20.98
N ILE A 443 2.44 -15.44 -21.26
CA ILE A 443 1.45 -14.37 -21.46
C ILE A 443 0.53 -14.69 -22.64
N ARG A 444 1.06 -15.26 -23.73
CA ARG A 444 0.28 -15.68 -24.90
C ARG A 444 -0.74 -16.74 -24.54
N ASN A 445 -0.34 -17.75 -23.78
CA ASN A 445 -1.23 -18.81 -23.34
C ASN A 445 -2.28 -18.28 -22.35
N SER A 446 -1.89 -17.37 -21.45
CA SER A 446 -2.80 -16.73 -20.50
C SER A 446 -3.89 -15.93 -21.23
N LEU A 447 -3.51 -15.10 -22.21
CA LEU A 447 -4.45 -14.38 -23.06
C LEU A 447 -5.32 -15.35 -23.89
N GLY A 448 -4.72 -16.39 -24.49
CA GLY A 448 -5.46 -17.40 -25.25
C GLY A 448 -6.52 -18.13 -24.40
N ASN A 449 -6.18 -18.48 -23.16
CA ASN A 449 -7.10 -19.11 -22.20
C ASN A 449 -8.21 -18.14 -21.80
N ALA A 450 -7.88 -16.87 -21.53
CA ALA A 450 -8.85 -15.84 -21.23
C ALA A 450 -9.89 -15.66 -22.36
N VAL A 451 -9.45 -15.77 -23.62
CA VAL A 451 -10.34 -15.72 -24.80
C VAL A 451 -11.21 -16.97 -24.96
N ALA A 452 -10.63 -18.15 -24.74
CA ALA A 452 -11.36 -19.41 -24.89
C ALA A 452 -12.43 -19.61 -23.81
N SER A 453 -12.27 -18.92 -22.68
CA SER A 453 -13.14 -19.08 -21.53
C SER A 453 -14.50 -18.38 -21.73
N SER A 454 -15.59 -19.16 -21.68
CA SER A 454 -16.95 -18.65 -21.93
C SER A 454 -17.59 -18.09 -20.66
N SER A 455 -18.16 -16.88 -20.77
CA SER A 455 -19.00 -16.13 -19.79
C SER A 455 -18.30 -15.11 -18.88
N ASP A 456 -19.11 -14.18 -18.34
CA ASP A 456 -18.84 -13.13 -17.32
C ASP A 456 -18.19 -13.64 -16.02
N ARG A 457 -17.87 -14.94 -15.92
CA ARG A 457 -17.32 -15.56 -14.73
C ARG A 457 -15.81 -15.41 -14.59
N ASN A 458 -15.10 -14.96 -15.63
CA ASN A 458 -13.64 -14.92 -15.67
C ASN A 458 -13.07 -13.50 -15.83
N VAL A 459 -13.80 -12.48 -15.39
CA VAL A 459 -13.38 -11.07 -15.47
C VAL A 459 -11.99 -10.87 -14.86
N GLU A 460 -11.72 -11.49 -13.71
CA GLU A 460 -10.48 -11.35 -12.96
C GLU A 460 -9.32 -12.05 -13.67
N GLU A 461 -9.55 -13.21 -14.29
CA GLU A 461 -8.53 -13.90 -15.07
C GLU A 461 -8.16 -13.12 -16.34
N VAL A 462 -9.17 -12.56 -17.02
CA VAL A 462 -8.97 -11.71 -18.22
C VAL A 462 -8.22 -10.44 -17.84
N GLU A 463 -8.63 -9.77 -16.75
CA GLU A 463 -7.96 -8.59 -16.23
C GLU A 463 -6.51 -8.91 -15.83
N ALA A 464 -6.27 -10.02 -15.12
CA ALA A 464 -4.93 -10.44 -14.72
C ALA A 464 -4.03 -10.73 -15.94
N ALA A 465 -4.55 -11.41 -16.97
CA ALA A 465 -3.81 -11.68 -18.20
C ALA A 465 -3.42 -10.38 -18.94
N LEU A 466 -4.34 -9.42 -19.02
CA LEU A 466 -4.06 -8.09 -19.59
C LEU A 466 -3.07 -7.29 -18.73
N SER A 467 -3.22 -7.34 -17.41
CA SER A 467 -2.31 -6.70 -16.45
C SER A 467 -0.88 -7.26 -16.55
N LEU A 468 -0.70 -8.57 -16.73
CA LEU A 468 0.60 -9.18 -17.03
C LEU A 468 1.19 -8.59 -18.30
N PHE A 469 0.40 -8.49 -19.38
CA PHE A 469 0.90 -7.99 -20.65
C PHE A 469 1.23 -6.50 -20.60
N TYR A 470 0.43 -5.71 -19.89
CA TYR A 470 0.67 -4.30 -19.61
C TYR A 470 2.00 -4.10 -18.87
N ALA A 471 2.20 -4.81 -17.75
CA ALA A 471 3.40 -4.71 -16.92
C ALA A 471 4.65 -5.25 -17.65
N PHE A 472 4.50 -6.30 -18.46
CA PHE A 472 5.59 -6.83 -19.29
C PHE A 472 6.12 -5.77 -20.26
N GLY A 473 5.23 -4.95 -20.83
CA GLY A 473 5.59 -3.88 -21.76
C GLY A 473 6.51 -2.81 -21.17
N GLU A 474 6.61 -2.67 -19.85
CA GLU A 474 7.58 -1.78 -19.17
C GLU A 474 9.01 -2.32 -19.20
N SER A 475 9.18 -3.63 -19.40
CA SER A 475 10.51 -4.25 -19.45
C SER A 475 11.13 -4.22 -20.86
N ILE A 476 10.33 -3.94 -21.88
CA ILE A 476 10.73 -4.01 -23.29
C ILE A 476 11.30 -2.66 -23.73
N ASN A 477 12.44 -2.70 -24.42
CA ASN A 477 13.02 -1.50 -25.02
C ASN A 477 12.16 -0.98 -26.19
N ASP A 478 12.07 0.33 -26.35
CA ASP A 478 11.30 1.01 -27.39
C ASP A 478 11.64 0.54 -28.81
N GLU A 479 12.91 0.24 -29.08
CA GLU A 479 13.33 -0.25 -30.41
C GLU A 479 12.81 -1.66 -30.68
N VAL A 480 12.84 -2.55 -29.69
CA VAL A 480 12.26 -3.90 -29.79
C VAL A 480 10.74 -3.80 -29.93
N MET A 481 10.11 -2.86 -29.23
CA MET A 481 8.68 -2.60 -29.30
C MET A 481 8.23 -2.14 -30.70
N LYS A 482 8.98 -1.23 -31.32
CA LYS A 482 8.68 -0.71 -32.67
C LYS A 482 8.82 -1.77 -33.74
N VAL A 483 9.92 -2.52 -33.71
CA VAL A 483 10.20 -3.57 -34.70
C VAL A 483 9.23 -4.73 -34.52
N GLY A 484 8.94 -5.11 -33.27
CA GLY A 484 7.96 -6.15 -32.92
C GLY A 484 8.21 -7.50 -33.60
N ASN A 485 9.47 -7.85 -33.84
CA ASN A 485 9.84 -9.15 -34.40
C ASN A 485 9.55 -10.28 -33.41
N GLY A 486 9.16 -11.44 -33.92
CA GLY A 486 9.02 -12.67 -33.14
C GLY A 486 7.69 -12.77 -32.35
N PRO A 487 7.70 -13.35 -31.13
CA PRO A 487 6.48 -13.64 -30.38
C PRO A 487 5.76 -12.39 -29.87
N LEU A 488 6.50 -11.29 -29.63
CA LEU A 488 5.93 -10.02 -29.18
C LEU A 488 4.95 -9.41 -30.20
N GLY A 489 5.31 -9.41 -31.50
CA GLY A 489 4.41 -8.93 -32.54
C GLY A 489 3.11 -9.76 -32.59
N GLN A 490 3.22 -11.07 -32.47
CA GLN A 490 2.04 -11.96 -32.42
C GLN A 490 1.16 -11.70 -31.20
N LEU A 491 1.75 -11.39 -30.05
CA LEU A 491 1.03 -11.01 -28.83
C LEU A 491 0.26 -9.69 -29.00
N VAL A 492 0.92 -8.66 -29.54
CA VAL A 492 0.26 -7.36 -29.81
C VAL A 492 -0.88 -7.55 -30.80
N LEU A 493 -0.71 -8.38 -31.82
CA LEU A 493 -1.77 -8.70 -32.77
C LEU A 493 -2.92 -9.48 -32.14
N MET A 494 -2.61 -10.44 -31.29
CA MET A 494 -3.62 -11.15 -30.51
C MET A 494 -4.43 -10.16 -29.67
N LEU A 495 -3.78 -9.23 -28.95
CA LEU A 495 -4.47 -8.18 -28.20
C LEU A 495 -5.40 -7.34 -29.09
N LEU A 496 -4.91 -6.82 -30.21
CA LEU A 496 -5.68 -5.92 -31.08
C LEU A 496 -6.84 -6.60 -31.81
N SER A 497 -6.71 -7.89 -32.12
CA SER A 497 -7.73 -8.65 -32.85
C SER A 497 -8.77 -9.33 -31.95
N THR A 498 -8.49 -9.42 -30.65
CA THR A 498 -9.34 -10.12 -29.70
C THR A 498 -10.50 -9.26 -29.23
N THR A 499 -11.67 -9.90 -29.10
CA THR A 499 -12.82 -9.37 -28.38
C THR A 499 -13.16 -10.30 -27.22
N PHE A 500 -12.97 -9.84 -25.98
CA PHE A 500 -13.34 -10.55 -24.77
C PHE A 500 -14.85 -10.45 -24.51
N ALA A 501 -15.46 -11.51 -23.98
CA ALA A 501 -16.90 -11.51 -23.67
C ALA A 501 -17.28 -10.48 -22.60
N CYS A 502 -16.37 -10.20 -21.66
CA CYS A 502 -16.56 -9.29 -20.53
C CYS A 502 -16.02 -7.87 -20.80
N HIS A 503 -16.00 -7.41 -22.05
CA HIS A 503 -15.57 -6.04 -22.38
C HIS A 503 -16.45 -4.95 -21.76
N SER A 504 -17.68 -5.27 -21.39
CA SER A 504 -18.59 -4.39 -20.66
C SER A 504 -18.19 -4.16 -19.20
N ASN A 505 -17.32 -5.01 -18.65
CA ASN A 505 -16.82 -4.85 -17.30
C ASN A 505 -15.75 -3.75 -17.26
N ARG A 506 -15.91 -2.82 -16.30
CA ARG A 506 -15.05 -1.65 -16.14
C ARG A 506 -13.56 -2.01 -16.05
N LEU A 507 -13.18 -3.01 -15.25
CA LEU A 507 -11.77 -3.35 -15.02
C LEU A 507 -11.08 -3.80 -16.31
N VAL A 508 -11.74 -4.71 -17.03
CA VAL A 508 -11.23 -5.30 -18.27
C VAL A 508 -11.09 -4.23 -19.35
N ALA A 509 -12.11 -3.38 -19.52
CA ALA A 509 -12.06 -2.30 -20.49
C ALA A 509 -10.90 -1.32 -20.23
N LEU A 510 -10.71 -0.91 -18.96
CA LEU A 510 -9.65 0.01 -18.58
C LEU A 510 -8.26 -0.57 -18.86
N VAL A 511 -7.96 -1.77 -18.35
CA VAL A 511 -6.63 -2.37 -18.54
C VAL A 511 -6.38 -2.71 -20.01
N TYR A 512 -7.41 -3.13 -20.76
CA TYR A 512 -7.31 -3.38 -22.20
C TYR A 512 -6.88 -2.12 -22.96
N LEU A 513 -7.59 -1.00 -22.78
CA LEU A 513 -7.29 0.26 -23.46
C LEU A 513 -5.93 0.83 -23.07
N GLU A 514 -5.53 0.70 -21.79
CA GLU A 514 -4.20 1.09 -21.34
C GLU A 514 -3.10 0.23 -21.96
N THR A 515 -3.35 -1.08 -22.11
CA THR A 515 -2.44 -2.01 -22.77
C THR A 515 -2.31 -1.64 -24.25
N VAL A 516 -3.40 -1.45 -24.98
CA VAL A 516 -3.37 -1.01 -26.39
C VAL A 516 -2.57 0.29 -26.53
N THR A 517 -2.80 1.27 -25.65
CA THR A 517 -2.08 2.56 -25.67
C THR A 517 -0.59 2.39 -25.39
N ARG A 518 -0.19 1.44 -24.53
CA ARG A 518 1.22 1.16 -24.21
C ARG A 518 1.97 0.63 -25.42
N TYR A 519 1.35 -0.26 -26.19
CA TYR A 519 1.93 -0.86 -27.40
C TYR A 519 1.78 0.02 -28.66
N MET A 520 1.42 1.30 -28.50
CA MET A 520 1.16 2.21 -29.63
C MET A 520 2.38 2.42 -30.54
N LYS A 521 3.61 2.31 -29.99
CA LYS A 521 4.86 2.40 -30.76
C LYS A 521 5.00 1.29 -31.81
N PHE A 522 4.41 0.12 -31.58
CA PHE A 522 4.39 -0.98 -32.55
C PHE A 522 3.52 -0.64 -33.77
N VAL A 523 2.32 -0.11 -33.54
CA VAL A 523 1.38 0.25 -34.62
C VAL A 523 1.82 1.53 -35.34
N GLN A 524 2.63 2.39 -34.71
CA GLN A 524 3.29 3.51 -35.41
C GLN A 524 4.19 3.07 -36.56
N VAL A 525 4.75 1.86 -36.51
CA VAL A 525 5.57 1.30 -37.61
C VAL A 525 4.71 0.42 -38.52
N ASN A 526 3.70 -0.25 -37.97
CA ASN A 526 2.86 -1.23 -38.67
C ASN A 526 1.45 -0.68 -38.95
N ASP A 527 1.35 0.23 -39.92
CA ASP A 527 0.13 1.00 -40.22
C ASP A 527 -1.08 0.14 -40.62
N GLN A 528 -0.83 -1.08 -41.10
CA GLN A 528 -1.88 -2.05 -41.44
C GLN A 528 -2.81 -2.38 -40.27
N TYR A 529 -2.38 -2.20 -39.02
CA TYR A 529 -3.19 -2.50 -37.82
C TYR A 529 -3.91 -1.28 -37.23
N LEU A 530 -3.78 -0.11 -37.85
CA LEU A 530 -4.38 1.13 -37.38
C LEU A 530 -5.91 1.03 -37.24
N HIS A 531 -6.57 0.34 -38.18
CA HIS A 531 -8.01 0.14 -38.17
C HIS A 531 -8.51 -0.65 -36.95
N LEU A 532 -7.71 -1.62 -36.45
CA LEU A 532 -8.06 -2.40 -35.25
C LEU A 532 -8.01 -1.53 -33.99
N VAL A 533 -7.01 -0.66 -33.88
CA VAL A 533 -6.90 0.31 -32.79
C VAL A 533 -8.08 1.28 -32.82
N LEU A 534 -8.41 1.82 -34.00
CA LEU A 534 -9.56 2.71 -34.14
C LEU A 534 -10.87 2.03 -33.76
N ALA A 535 -11.09 0.78 -34.20
CA ALA A 535 -12.26 0.01 -33.78
C ALA A 535 -12.31 -0.13 -32.25
N ALA A 536 -11.21 -0.54 -31.61
CA ALA A 536 -11.15 -0.74 -30.16
C ALA A 536 -11.47 0.52 -29.32
N PHE A 537 -11.16 1.71 -29.82
CA PHE A 537 -11.45 2.97 -29.12
C PHE A 537 -12.82 3.55 -29.47
N LEU A 538 -13.32 3.34 -30.69
CA LEU A 538 -14.54 3.97 -31.22
C LEU A 538 -15.79 3.09 -31.13
N ASP A 539 -15.69 1.90 -30.55
CA ASP A 539 -16.83 1.02 -30.31
C ASP A 539 -17.18 0.90 -28.81
N GLU A 540 -18.06 -0.03 -28.48
CA GLU A 540 -18.57 -0.28 -27.12
C GLU A 540 -17.47 -0.69 -26.11
N ARG A 541 -16.27 -1.06 -26.57
CA ARG A 541 -15.11 -1.35 -25.71
C ARG A 541 -14.44 -0.07 -25.18
N GLY A 542 -14.63 1.05 -25.87
CA GLY A 542 -13.91 2.29 -25.66
C GLY A 542 -14.81 3.46 -25.29
N ILE A 543 -14.91 4.43 -26.19
CA ILE A 543 -15.61 5.71 -25.96
C ILE A 543 -17.12 5.49 -25.77
N HIS A 544 -17.70 4.50 -26.43
CA HIS A 544 -19.12 4.17 -26.31
C HIS A 544 -19.44 3.19 -25.18
N HIS A 545 -18.48 2.93 -24.29
CA HIS A 545 -18.68 2.02 -23.17
C HIS A 545 -19.80 2.50 -22.22
N PRO A 546 -20.68 1.60 -21.72
CA PRO A 546 -21.83 1.97 -20.89
C PRO A 546 -21.44 2.66 -19.57
N ASN A 547 -20.29 2.29 -19.00
CA ASN A 547 -19.74 2.95 -17.81
C ASN A 547 -19.05 4.28 -18.16
N ILE A 548 -19.57 5.39 -17.63
CA ILE A 548 -19.08 6.76 -17.88
C ILE A 548 -17.60 6.94 -17.49
N ASN A 549 -17.13 6.27 -16.43
CA ASN A 549 -15.74 6.37 -16.01
C ASN A 549 -14.80 5.75 -17.05
N VAL A 550 -15.20 4.63 -17.66
CA VAL A 550 -14.47 4.00 -18.76
C VAL A 550 -14.49 4.89 -19.99
N SER A 551 -15.67 5.38 -20.39
CA SER A 551 -15.82 6.25 -21.57
C SER A 551 -14.94 7.52 -21.47
N ARG A 552 -14.88 8.14 -20.29
CA ARG A 552 -14.00 9.31 -20.03
C ARG A 552 -12.52 8.95 -20.10
N ARG A 553 -12.12 7.81 -19.52
CA ARG A 553 -10.74 7.33 -19.60
C ARG A 553 -10.34 6.90 -21.01
N ALA A 554 -11.23 6.24 -21.73
CA ALA A 554 -11.07 5.89 -23.13
C ALA A 554 -10.86 7.13 -23.99
N SER A 555 -11.61 8.21 -23.72
CA SER A 555 -11.46 9.50 -24.38
C SER A 555 -10.07 10.12 -24.17
N TYR A 556 -9.56 10.07 -22.94
CA TYR A 556 -8.21 10.53 -22.61
C TYR A 556 -7.13 9.70 -23.34
N LEU A 557 -7.25 8.38 -23.28
CA LEU A 557 -6.33 7.45 -23.94
C LEU A 557 -6.37 7.61 -25.46
N PHE A 558 -7.55 7.77 -26.06
CA PHE A 558 -7.72 8.06 -27.48
C PHE A 558 -7.06 9.38 -27.88
N MET A 559 -7.19 10.43 -27.07
CA MET A 559 -6.46 11.69 -27.29
C MET A 559 -4.94 11.48 -27.32
N ARG A 560 -4.38 10.62 -26.46
CA ARG A 560 -2.95 10.26 -26.50
C ARG A 560 -2.55 9.49 -27.75
N VAL A 561 -3.41 8.56 -28.19
CA VAL A 561 -3.26 7.82 -29.45
C VAL A 561 -3.23 8.79 -30.62
N VAL A 562 -4.19 9.71 -30.69
CA VAL A 562 -4.28 10.76 -31.72
C VAL A 562 -3.04 11.65 -31.73
N LYS A 563 -2.57 12.12 -30.56
CA LYS A 563 -1.32 12.91 -30.47
C LYS A 563 -0.14 12.19 -31.10
N SER A 564 -0.09 10.86 -30.95
CA SER A 564 1.01 10.01 -31.40
C SER A 564 0.91 9.61 -32.88
N LEU A 565 -0.30 9.64 -33.47
CA LEU A 565 -0.60 9.14 -34.82
C LEU A 565 -1.25 10.15 -35.76
N LYS A 566 -1.40 11.42 -35.36
CA LYS A 566 -2.18 12.45 -36.09
C LYS A 566 -1.96 12.49 -37.61
N ALA A 567 -0.71 12.39 -38.08
CA ALA A 567 -0.39 12.40 -39.51
C ALA A 567 -0.95 11.17 -40.26
N LYS A 568 -0.96 10.00 -39.62
CA LYS A 568 -1.46 8.74 -40.20
C LYS A 568 -2.98 8.61 -40.09
N LEU A 569 -3.60 9.40 -39.21
CA LEU A 569 -5.05 9.39 -38.97
C LEU A 569 -5.83 10.35 -39.89
N VAL A 570 -5.15 11.25 -40.62
CA VAL A 570 -5.78 12.20 -41.56
C VAL A 570 -6.78 11.53 -42.52
N PRO A 571 -6.48 10.37 -43.15
CA PRO A 571 -7.43 9.70 -44.04
C PRO A 571 -8.71 9.19 -43.36
N PHE A 572 -8.69 9.01 -42.03
CA PHE A 572 -9.77 8.41 -41.25
C PHE A 572 -10.63 9.45 -40.52
N ILE A 573 -10.36 10.76 -40.68
CA ILE A 573 -11.04 11.83 -39.94
C ILE A 573 -12.57 11.76 -40.10
N GLU A 574 -13.07 11.57 -41.32
CA GLU A 574 -14.53 11.48 -41.56
C GLU A 574 -15.18 10.34 -40.78
N ASN A 575 -14.57 9.15 -40.82
CA ASN A 575 -15.04 7.98 -40.08
C ASN A 575 -14.96 8.21 -38.56
N ILE A 576 -13.89 8.84 -38.08
CA ILE A 576 -13.75 9.17 -36.64
C ILE A 576 -14.83 10.16 -36.21
N LEU A 577 -15.07 11.22 -36.98
CA LEU A 577 -16.09 12.23 -36.67
C LEU A 577 -17.50 11.65 -36.70
N GLN A 578 -17.82 10.77 -37.65
CA GLN A 578 -19.11 10.09 -37.74
C GLN A 578 -19.36 9.21 -36.50
N ASN A 579 -18.37 8.42 -36.07
CA ASN A 579 -18.53 7.56 -34.89
C ASN A 579 -18.58 8.34 -33.56
N LEU A 580 -18.04 9.57 -33.50
CA LEU A 580 -18.05 10.39 -32.28
C LEU A 580 -19.24 11.34 -32.19
N GLN A 581 -20.10 11.41 -33.21
CA GLN A 581 -21.17 12.40 -33.30
C GLN A 581 -22.15 12.33 -32.12
N ASP A 582 -22.49 11.12 -31.69
CA ASP A 582 -23.38 10.86 -30.56
C ASP A 582 -22.74 11.29 -29.24
N THR A 583 -21.46 10.98 -29.04
CA THR A 583 -20.71 11.31 -27.82
C THR A 583 -20.51 12.82 -27.68
N VAL A 584 -20.19 13.50 -28.79
CA VAL A 584 -20.10 14.97 -28.86
C VAL A 584 -21.45 15.61 -28.54
N ALA A 585 -22.55 15.04 -29.03
CA ALA A 585 -23.90 15.54 -28.75
C ALA A 585 -24.35 15.27 -27.29
N GLN A 586 -23.93 14.16 -26.69
CA GLN A 586 -24.24 13.82 -25.29
C GLN A 586 -23.49 14.72 -24.30
N PHE A 587 -22.24 15.09 -24.60
CA PHE A 587 -21.41 15.95 -23.73
C PHE A 587 -22.08 17.29 -23.40
N THR A 588 -22.86 17.85 -24.33
CA THR A 588 -23.54 19.14 -24.13
C THR A 588 -24.97 19.04 -23.60
N ARG A 589 -25.52 17.84 -23.47
CA ARG A 589 -26.90 17.57 -22.99
C ARG A 589 -26.96 17.05 -21.55
N MET A 590 -25.82 16.87 -20.89
CA MET A 590 -25.75 16.16 -19.61
C MET A 590 -26.47 16.95 -18.49
N ASN A 591 -27.70 16.55 -18.17
CA ASN A 591 -28.43 17.03 -17.01
C ASN A 591 -27.64 16.72 -15.73
N SER A 592 -27.58 17.70 -14.83
CA SER A 592 -26.83 17.74 -13.58
C SER A 592 -27.30 16.73 -12.52
N MET A 593 -27.24 15.43 -12.81
CA MET A 593 -27.50 14.35 -11.85
C MET A 593 -26.21 13.71 -11.29
N SER A 594 -25.05 14.33 -11.48
CA SER A 594 -23.79 13.77 -10.98
C SER A 594 -23.01 14.80 -10.15
N LYS A 595 -23.55 15.16 -8.98
CA LYS A 595 -22.77 15.81 -7.91
C LYS A 595 -21.65 14.90 -7.36
N GLU A 596 -21.56 13.64 -7.79
CA GLU A 596 -20.60 12.65 -7.29
C GLU A 596 -19.40 12.38 -8.21
N LEU A 597 -19.33 12.95 -9.42
CA LEU A 597 -18.21 12.70 -10.34
C LEU A 597 -17.04 13.66 -10.07
N SER A 598 -16.42 13.57 -8.89
CA SER A 598 -15.10 14.13 -8.59
C SER A 598 -13.97 13.28 -9.22
N GLY A 599 -14.17 12.82 -10.45
CA GLY A 599 -13.16 12.10 -11.23
C GLY A 599 -12.33 13.08 -12.04
N SER A 600 -11.00 13.00 -11.93
CA SER A 600 -9.99 13.88 -12.52
C SER A 600 -10.01 14.02 -14.05
N GLU A 601 -10.85 13.30 -14.79
CA GLU A 601 -10.85 13.27 -16.25
C GLU A 601 -12.13 13.86 -16.84
N ASP A 602 -12.03 15.12 -17.25
CA ASP A 602 -13.09 15.84 -17.94
C ASP A 602 -13.23 15.28 -19.37
N GLY A 603 -14.42 14.78 -19.76
CA GLY A 603 -14.71 14.23 -21.10
C GLY A 603 -14.42 15.15 -22.30
N SER A 604 -13.93 16.37 -22.03
CA SER A 604 -13.34 17.31 -22.98
C SER A 604 -12.21 16.75 -23.86
N HIS A 605 -11.58 15.63 -23.48
CA HIS A 605 -10.48 15.02 -24.23
C HIS A 605 -10.85 14.60 -25.66
N ILE A 606 -12.12 14.27 -25.92
CA ILE A 606 -12.61 13.98 -27.28
C ILE A 606 -12.46 15.22 -28.17
N PHE A 607 -12.86 16.38 -27.68
CA PHE A 607 -12.74 17.64 -28.42
C PHE A 607 -11.27 17.99 -28.68
N GLU A 608 -10.38 17.74 -27.71
CA GLU A 608 -8.94 17.90 -27.91
C GLU A 608 -8.41 16.95 -29.00
N ALA A 609 -8.82 15.68 -28.99
CA ALA A 609 -8.45 14.70 -30.02
C ALA A 609 -8.93 15.14 -31.41
N ILE A 610 -10.20 15.54 -31.54
CA ILE A 610 -10.76 16.05 -32.80
C ILE A 610 -10.02 17.30 -33.27
N GLY A 611 -9.74 18.24 -32.37
CA GLY A 611 -9.00 19.45 -32.69
C GLY A 611 -7.60 19.15 -33.23
N LEU A 612 -6.89 18.19 -32.61
CA LEU A 612 -5.55 17.78 -33.06
C LEU A 612 -5.55 17.12 -34.44
N LEU A 613 -6.64 16.44 -34.81
CA LEU A 613 -6.78 15.86 -36.15
C LEU A 613 -7.10 16.92 -37.20
N ILE A 614 -8.09 17.78 -36.93
CA ILE A 614 -8.51 18.84 -37.88
C ILE A 614 -7.39 19.87 -38.08
N GLY A 615 -6.64 20.19 -37.01
CA GLY A 615 -5.53 21.14 -37.03
C GLY A 615 -4.27 20.69 -37.77
N MET A 616 -4.26 19.53 -38.43
CA MET A 616 -3.13 19.07 -39.25
C MET A 616 -3.11 19.76 -40.62
N GLU A 617 -1.94 20.27 -41.04
CA GLU A 617 -1.77 20.97 -42.32
C GLU A 617 -2.11 20.09 -43.55
N ASP A 618 -1.98 18.77 -43.43
CA ASP A 618 -2.27 17.79 -44.48
C ASP A 618 -3.77 17.67 -44.82
N VAL A 619 -4.66 18.21 -43.97
CA VAL A 619 -6.11 18.19 -44.24
C VAL A 619 -6.45 19.31 -45.25
N PRO A 620 -7.26 19.02 -46.29
CA PRO A 620 -7.68 20.02 -47.28
C PRO A 620 -8.37 21.24 -46.62
N PRO A 621 -8.08 22.47 -47.07
CA PRO A 621 -8.60 23.70 -46.44
C PRO A 621 -10.11 23.72 -46.32
N GLU A 622 -10.81 23.32 -47.39
CA GLU A 622 -12.26 23.34 -47.47
C GLU A 622 -12.85 22.38 -46.43
N LYS A 623 -12.30 21.17 -46.34
CA LYS A 623 -12.70 20.16 -45.36
C LYS A 623 -12.37 20.57 -43.93
N GLN A 624 -11.22 21.20 -43.68
CA GLN A 624 -10.87 21.72 -42.34
C GLN A 624 -11.90 22.73 -41.85
N SER A 625 -12.26 23.70 -42.69
CA SER A 625 -13.27 24.71 -42.35
C SER A 625 -14.65 24.09 -42.17
N GLU A 626 -15.03 23.13 -43.02
CA GLU A 626 -16.30 22.40 -42.91
C GLU A 626 -16.40 21.62 -41.59
N TYR A 627 -15.41 20.79 -41.27
CA TYR A 627 -15.39 20.01 -40.03
C TYR A 627 -15.41 20.92 -38.81
N LEU A 628 -14.58 21.98 -38.79
CA LEU A 628 -14.56 22.91 -37.67
C LEU A 628 -15.90 23.65 -37.52
N SER A 629 -16.55 24.03 -38.62
CA SER A 629 -17.84 24.72 -38.58
C SER A 629 -18.93 23.79 -38.06
N SER A 630 -18.92 22.53 -38.46
CA SER A 630 -19.87 21.52 -37.99
C SER A 630 -19.83 21.31 -36.47
N LEU A 631 -18.70 21.62 -35.82
CA LEU A 631 -18.50 21.50 -34.37
C LEU A 631 -18.72 22.83 -33.63
N LEU A 632 -18.13 23.93 -34.11
CA LEU A 632 -18.22 25.22 -33.42
C LEU A 632 -19.60 25.86 -33.53
N THR A 633 -20.25 25.80 -34.70
CA THR A 633 -21.53 26.49 -34.93
C THR A 633 -22.64 25.97 -33.99
N PRO A 634 -22.87 24.65 -33.83
CA PRO A 634 -23.88 24.15 -32.90
C PRO A 634 -23.58 24.48 -31.43
N LEU A 635 -22.29 24.51 -31.03
CA LEU A 635 -21.88 24.86 -29.68
C LEU A 635 -22.14 26.36 -29.38
N CYS A 636 -21.80 27.24 -30.32
CA CYS A 636 -22.09 28.66 -30.21
C CYS A 636 -23.61 28.94 -30.16
N GLN A 637 -24.39 28.29 -31.03
CA GLN A 637 -25.85 28.42 -31.03
C GLN A 637 -26.48 27.95 -29.71
N GLN A 638 -25.98 26.86 -29.11
CA GLN A 638 -26.42 26.41 -27.79
C GLN A 638 -26.15 27.46 -26.71
N VAL A 639 -24.97 28.08 -26.71
CA VAL A 639 -24.65 29.17 -25.78
C VAL A 639 -25.56 30.37 -26.00
N GLU A 640 -25.78 30.80 -27.25
CA GLU A 640 -26.66 31.93 -27.57
C GLU A 640 -28.10 31.67 -27.11
N VAL A 641 -28.65 30.49 -27.36
CA VAL A 641 -29.99 30.09 -26.89
C VAL A 641 -30.06 30.10 -25.36
N LEU A 642 -29.05 29.56 -24.67
CA LEU A 642 -28.98 29.58 -23.20
C LEU A 642 -28.88 31.02 -22.65
N LEU A 643 -28.13 31.90 -23.32
CA LEU A 643 -28.00 33.32 -22.96
C LEU A 643 -29.29 34.11 -23.21
N ILE A 644 -30.04 33.80 -24.28
CA ILE A 644 -31.34 34.41 -24.57
C ILE A 644 -32.39 33.94 -23.55
N ASN A 645 -32.46 32.63 -23.28
CA ASN A 645 -33.41 32.06 -22.32
C ASN A 645 -33.16 32.58 -20.89
N ALA A 646 -31.90 32.83 -20.52
CA ALA A 646 -31.54 33.46 -19.25
C ALA A 646 -32.06 34.90 -19.11
N LYS A 647 -32.30 35.61 -20.23
CA LYS A 647 -32.86 36.97 -20.24
C LYS A 647 -34.40 37.00 -20.20
N VAL A 648 -35.07 35.90 -20.56
CA VAL A 648 -36.52 35.89 -20.85
C VAL A 648 -37.40 35.33 -19.73
N GLN A 649 -36.98 34.35 -18.90
CA GLN A 649 -37.79 33.86 -17.75
C GLN A 649 -37.01 33.02 -16.71
N ASN A 650 -37.32 33.23 -15.42
CA ASN A 650 -36.84 32.50 -14.23
C ASN A 650 -37.51 31.12 -14.05
N ALA A 651 -37.53 30.26 -15.06
CA ALA A 651 -38.20 28.96 -14.98
C ALA A 651 -37.36 27.84 -15.62
N GLU A 652 -36.24 27.49 -14.98
CA GLU A 652 -35.57 26.17 -15.00
C GLU A 652 -34.29 26.26 -14.16
N ASP A 653 -33.92 25.15 -13.51
CA ASP A 653 -32.86 25.04 -12.50
C ASP A 653 -31.56 25.78 -12.91
N PRO A 654 -31.21 26.92 -12.26
CA PRO A 654 -30.10 27.77 -12.68
C PRO A 654 -28.75 27.04 -12.64
N VAL A 655 -28.62 26.02 -11.79
CA VAL A 655 -27.40 25.23 -11.64
C VAL A 655 -27.10 24.39 -12.90
N ALA A 656 -28.13 23.77 -13.48
CA ALA A 656 -27.99 22.94 -14.68
C ALA A 656 -27.57 23.78 -15.90
N LYS A 657 -28.17 24.97 -16.06
CA LYS A 657 -27.83 25.91 -17.14
C LYS A 657 -26.39 26.39 -17.05
N ILE A 658 -25.93 26.73 -15.85
CA ILE A 658 -24.53 27.15 -15.60
C ILE A 658 -23.57 26.01 -15.93
N ALA A 659 -23.85 24.79 -15.47
CA ALA A 659 -23.03 23.62 -15.74
C ALA A 659 -22.93 23.32 -17.25
N ASN A 660 -24.04 23.42 -18.00
CA ASN A 660 -24.04 23.24 -19.45
C ASN A 660 -23.18 24.28 -20.18
N ILE A 661 -23.26 25.55 -19.78
CA ILE A 661 -22.40 26.61 -20.35
C ILE A 661 -20.92 26.31 -20.03
N GLN A 662 -20.60 25.85 -18.82
CA GLN A 662 -19.23 25.47 -18.46
C GLN A 662 -18.70 24.31 -19.32
N GLN A 663 -19.51 23.26 -19.52
CA GLN A 663 -19.17 22.12 -20.38
C GLN A 663 -18.89 22.58 -21.81
N ILE A 664 -19.74 23.45 -22.38
CA ILE A 664 -19.54 23.97 -23.74
C ILE A 664 -18.25 24.79 -23.85
N ILE A 665 -17.96 25.68 -22.88
CA ILE A 665 -16.69 26.43 -22.88
C ILE A 665 -15.49 25.48 -22.81
N MET A 666 -15.57 24.43 -21.98
CA MET A 666 -14.51 23.42 -21.86
C MET A 666 -14.30 22.65 -23.16
N ALA A 667 -15.37 22.25 -23.86
CA ALA A 667 -15.30 21.58 -25.16
C ALA A 667 -14.62 22.47 -26.21
N ILE A 668 -15.05 23.73 -26.34
CA ILE A 668 -14.47 24.69 -27.29
C ILE A 668 -12.99 24.94 -26.96
N ASN A 669 -12.68 25.12 -25.68
CA ASN A 669 -11.30 25.33 -25.22
C ASN A 669 -10.41 24.12 -25.57
N ALA A 670 -10.87 22.91 -25.29
CA ALA A 670 -10.18 21.67 -25.64
C ALA A 670 -9.99 21.52 -27.16
N LEU A 671 -11.01 21.79 -27.96
CA LEU A 671 -10.95 21.77 -29.43
C LEU A 671 -9.87 22.72 -29.97
N SER A 672 -9.77 23.93 -29.40
CA SER A 672 -8.78 24.93 -29.83
C SER A 672 -7.32 24.54 -29.53
N LYS A 673 -7.07 23.55 -28.67
CA LYS A 673 -5.70 23.07 -28.37
C LYS A 673 -5.01 22.43 -29.57
N GLY A 674 -5.78 21.92 -30.53
CA GLY A 674 -5.24 21.28 -31.73
C GLY A 674 -4.71 22.25 -32.79
N PHE A 675 -4.99 23.55 -32.64
CA PHE A 675 -4.64 24.56 -33.63
C PHE A 675 -3.45 25.41 -33.16
N SER A 676 -2.53 25.69 -34.09
CA SER A 676 -1.34 26.53 -33.84
C SER A 676 -1.56 27.95 -34.37
N GLU A 677 -0.88 28.94 -33.78
CA GLU A 677 -0.94 30.33 -34.24
C GLU A 677 -0.61 30.46 -35.73
N ARG A 678 0.44 29.78 -36.20
CA ARG A 678 0.88 29.80 -37.59
C ARG A 678 -0.20 29.27 -38.55
N LEU A 679 -0.88 28.19 -38.18
CA LEU A 679 -1.94 27.63 -39.00
C LEU A 679 -3.10 28.62 -39.14
N VAL A 680 -3.53 29.19 -38.01
CA VAL A 680 -4.76 29.99 -37.92
C VAL A 680 -4.58 31.42 -38.46
N THR A 681 -3.38 32.00 -38.34
CA THR A 681 -3.10 33.38 -38.77
C THR A 681 -2.50 33.49 -40.16
N ALA A 682 -1.53 32.62 -40.50
CA ALA A 682 -0.78 32.71 -41.75
C ALA A 682 -1.31 31.75 -42.82
N SER A 683 -1.54 30.48 -42.46
CA SER A 683 -1.81 29.43 -43.46
C SER A 683 -3.29 29.32 -43.83
N ARG A 684 -4.20 29.48 -42.86
CA ARG A 684 -5.65 29.32 -43.01
C ARG A 684 -6.42 30.42 -42.24
N PRO A 685 -6.40 31.69 -42.70
CA PRO A 685 -7.03 32.80 -41.98
C PRO A 685 -8.54 32.64 -41.73
N ALA A 686 -9.25 31.87 -42.57
CA ALA A 686 -10.67 31.57 -42.41
C ALA A 686 -10.97 30.86 -41.07
N ILE A 687 -10.10 29.94 -40.64
CA ILE A 687 -10.20 29.26 -39.35
C ILE A 687 -10.04 30.28 -38.19
N GLY A 688 -9.16 31.26 -38.35
CA GLY A 688 -8.97 32.32 -37.36
C GLY A 688 -10.18 33.23 -37.20
N LEU A 689 -10.91 33.49 -38.28
CA LEU A 689 -12.17 34.22 -38.22
C LEU A 689 -13.24 33.46 -37.42
N MET A 690 -13.31 32.13 -37.56
CA MET A 690 -14.26 31.31 -36.82
C MET A 690 -13.98 31.37 -35.31
N PHE A 691 -12.72 31.25 -34.89
CA PHE A 691 -12.37 31.39 -33.46
C PHE A 691 -12.64 32.80 -32.91
N LYS A 692 -12.49 33.85 -33.72
CA LYS A 692 -12.89 35.22 -33.33
C LYS A 692 -14.40 35.33 -33.12
N GLN A 693 -15.20 34.77 -34.03
CA GLN A 693 -16.66 34.72 -33.88
C GLN A 693 -17.06 33.94 -32.62
N THR A 694 -16.40 32.81 -32.36
CA THR A 694 -16.61 32.04 -31.11
C THR A 694 -16.24 32.85 -29.87
N LEU A 695 -15.13 33.59 -29.90
CA LEU A 695 -14.72 34.48 -28.80
C LEU A 695 -15.77 35.57 -28.56
N ASP A 696 -16.32 36.18 -29.60
CA ASP A 696 -17.38 37.18 -29.48
C ASP A 696 -18.62 36.63 -28.76
N VAL A 697 -19.04 35.41 -29.10
CA VAL A 697 -20.17 34.74 -28.45
C VAL A 697 -19.87 34.46 -26.96
N LEU A 698 -18.70 33.90 -26.65
CA LEU A 698 -18.35 33.54 -25.27
C LEU A 698 -18.12 34.77 -24.37
N LEU A 699 -17.69 35.90 -24.92
CA LEU A 699 -17.57 37.15 -24.15
C LEU A 699 -18.92 37.71 -23.71
N GLN A 700 -20.03 37.39 -24.41
CA GLN A 700 -21.37 37.78 -23.97
C GLN A 700 -21.76 37.11 -22.64
N ILE A 701 -21.17 35.95 -22.30
CA ILE A 701 -21.41 35.26 -21.04
C ILE A 701 -20.99 36.13 -19.85
N LEU A 702 -19.88 36.87 -19.96
CA LEU A 702 -19.41 37.77 -18.90
C LEU A 702 -20.37 38.94 -18.66
N VAL A 703 -21.13 39.34 -19.67
CA VAL A 703 -22.12 40.42 -19.58
C VAL A 703 -23.43 39.94 -18.96
N VAL A 704 -23.88 38.72 -19.33
CA VAL A 704 -25.15 38.15 -18.85
C VAL A 704 -25.01 37.54 -17.45
N PHE A 705 -23.85 36.98 -17.13
CA PHE A 705 -23.57 36.28 -15.87
C PHE A 705 -22.32 36.84 -15.14
N PRO A 706 -22.28 38.15 -14.79
CA PRO A 706 -21.07 38.78 -14.25
C PRO A 706 -20.67 38.23 -12.87
N LYS A 707 -21.66 37.80 -12.07
CA LYS A 707 -21.47 37.37 -10.66
C LYS A 707 -21.05 35.90 -10.48
N ILE A 708 -21.05 35.09 -11.55
CA ILE A 708 -20.82 33.65 -11.46
C ILE A 708 -19.32 33.36 -11.69
N GLU A 709 -18.58 33.24 -10.59
CA GLU A 709 -17.12 32.98 -10.62
C GLU A 709 -16.70 31.74 -11.43
N PRO A 710 -17.41 30.59 -11.37
CA PRO A 710 -17.04 29.41 -12.15
C PRO A 710 -17.13 29.61 -13.68
N LEU A 711 -18.02 30.48 -14.17
CA LEU A 711 -18.11 30.83 -15.59
C LEU A 711 -17.01 31.81 -15.99
N ARG A 712 -16.77 32.84 -15.17
CA ARG A 712 -15.67 33.80 -15.40
C ARG A 712 -14.34 33.08 -15.53
N THR A 713 -14.04 32.16 -14.62
CA THR A 713 -12.79 31.38 -14.64
C THR A 713 -12.61 30.61 -15.95
N LYS A 714 -13.68 29.98 -16.47
CA LYS A 714 -13.62 29.22 -17.73
C LYS A 714 -13.50 30.13 -18.96
N VAL A 715 -14.20 31.27 -19.00
CA VAL A 715 -14.05 32.26 -20.08
C VAL A 715 -12.65 32.88 -20.07
N THR A 716 -12.11 33.21 -18.89
CA THR A 716 -10.72 33.69 -18.75
C THR A 716 -9.73 32.65 -19.28
N SER A 717 -9.88 31.38 -18.91
CA SER A 717 -9.06 30.28 -19.44
C SER A 717 -9.13 30.19 -20.98
N PHE A 718 -10.32 30.38 -21.56
CA PHE A 718 -10.48 30.40 -23.02
C PHE A 718 -9.80 31.62 -23.66
N ILE A 719 -9.87 32.81 -23.04
CA ILE A 719 -9.15 34.01 -23.52
C ILE A 719 -7.64 33.76 -23.57
N HIS A 720 -7.07 33.18 -22.52
CA HIS A 720 -5.64 32.79 -22.52
C HIS A 720 -5.32 31.85 -23.68
N ARG A 721 -6.16 30.85 -23.90
CA ARG A 721 -5.96 29.92 -25.01
C ARG A 721 -6.10 30.59 -26.38
N MET A 722 -6.98 31.57 -26.51
CA MET A 722 -7.10 32.36 -27.73
C MET A 722 -5.87 33.22 -27.97
N VAL A 723 -5.22 33.75 -26.94
CA VAL A 723 -3.92 34.44 -27.09
C VAL A 723 -2.89 33.48 -27.72
N ASP A 724 -2.81 32.23 -27.26
CA ASP A 724 -1.89 31.24 -27.83
C ASP A 724 -2.25 30.84 -29.28
N THR A 725 -3.54 30.84 -29.63
CA THR A 725 -4.05 30.30 -30.90
C THR A 725 -4.17 31.36 -32.00
N LEU A 726 -4.48 32.61 -31.64
CA LEU A 726 -4.75 33.73 -32.55
C LEU A 726 -3.68 34.85 -32.45
N GLY A 727 -2.77 34.77 -31.47
CA GLY A 727 -1.69 35.72 -31.28
C GLY A 727 -2.16 37.17 -31.12
N ALA A 728 -1.49 38.08 -31.82
CA ALA A 728 -1.80 39.52 -31.78
C ALA A 728 -3.22 39.88 -32.26
N SER A 729 -3.91 38.97 -32.95
CA SER A 729 -5.24 39.25 -33.49
C SER A 729 -6.36 39.23 -32.44
N VAL A 730 -6.06 38.84 -31.20
CA VAL A 730 -6.96 38.87 -30.04
C VAL A 730 -6.99 40.24 -29.35
N PHE A 731 -5.95 41.06 -29.51
CA PHE A 731 -5.81 42.32 -28.77
C PHE A 731 -7.02 43.27 -28.82
N PRO A 732 -7.77 43.40 -29.94
CA PRO A 732 -8.98 44.23 -29.97
C PRO A 732 -10.09 43.81 -29.01
N TYR A 733 -10.13 42.55 -28.59
CA TYR A 733 -11.19 41.97 -27.74
C TYR A 733 -10.88 42.09 -26.24
N LEU A 734 -9.60 42.23 -25.88
CA LEU A 734 -9.13 42.22 -24.49
C LEU A 734 -9.65 43.39 -23.65
N PRO A 735 -9.68 44.66 -24.12
CA PRO A 735 -10.15 45.76 -23.31
C PRO A 735 -11.58 45.55 -22.79
N LYS A 736 -12.46 45.06 -23.67
CA LYS A 736 -13.87 44.78 -23.35
C LYS A 736 -14.04 43.60 -22.39
N ALA A 737 -13.21 42.56 -22.52
CA ALA A 737 -13.21 41.43 -21.61
C ALA A 737 -12.68 41.82 -20.22
N LEU A 738 -11.59 42.59 -20.17
CA LEU A 738 -10.96 43.05 -18.93
C LEU A 738 -11.85 44.00 -18.14
N GLU A 739 -12.58 44.89 -18.81
CA GLU A 739 -13.53 45.79 -18.15
C GLU A 739 -14.59 45.01 -17.34
N GLN A 740 -15.12 43.93 -17.92
CA GLN A 740 -16.13 43.08 -17.26
C GLN A 740 -15.54 42.19 -16.16
N LEU A 741 -14.32 41.65 -16.35
CA LEU A 741 -13.65 40.83 -15.34
C LEU A 741 -13.20 41.67 -14.13
N LEU A 742 -12.68 42.88 -14.34
CA LEU A 742 -12.20 43.77 -13.27
C LEU A 742 -13.33 44.41 -12.47
N ALA A 743 -14.53 44.58 -13.05
CA ALA A 743 -15.67 45.21 -12.38
C ALA A 743 -16.20 44.42 -11.17
N GLU A 744 -16.03 43.09 -11.14
CA GLU A 744 -16.59 42.21 -10.10
C GLU A 744 -15.55 41.24 -9.47
N SER A 745 -14.25 41.51 -9.60
CA SER A 745 -13.18 40.71 -8.99
C SER A 745 -12.75 41.25 -7.62
N GLU A 746 -12.61 40.37 -6.63
CA GLU A 746 -11.92 40.69 -5.37
C GLU A 746 -10.41 40.92 -5.61
N VAL A 747 -9.76 41.70 -4.73
CA VAL A 747 -8.38 42.20 -4.90
C VAL A 747 -7.34 41.07 -5.11
N GLN A 748 -7.58 39.88 -4.56
CA GLN A 748 -6.73 38.69 -4.76
C GLN A 748 -6.84 38.08 -6.17
N ASN A 749 -8.05 38.06 -6.76
CA ASN A 749 -8.25 37.56 -8.12
C ASN A 749 -7.65 38.50 -9.17
N ILE A 750 -7.52 39.80 -8.89
CA ILE A 750 -6.87 40.77 -9.78
C ILE A 750 -5.37 40.45 -9.94
N LEU A 751 -4.69 40.05 -8.87
CA LEU A 751 -3.28 39.62 -8.90
C LEU A 751 -3.09 38.36 -9.73
N LEU A 752 -4.01 37.40 -9.63
CA LEU A 752 -4.01 36.16 -10.40
C LEU A 752 -4.30 36.41 -11.90
N HIS A 753 -5.23 37.32 -12.22
CA HIS A 753 -5.48 37.76 -13.59
C HIS A 753 -4.28 38.53 -14.17
N LEU A 754 -3.56 39.33 -13.38
CA LEU A 754 -2.35 40.04 -13.81
C LEU A 754 -1.16 39.10 -14.01
N MET A 755 -0.93 38.15 -13.10
CA MET A 755 0.11 37.13 -13.23
C MET A 755 -0.16 36.15 -14.39
N ALA A 756 -1.43 35.82 -14.65
CA ALA A 756 -1.81 35.01 -15.81
C ALA A 756 -1.57 35.72 -17.15
N MET A 757 -1.36 37.05 -17.14
CA MET A 757 -1.03 37.85 -18.32
C MET A 757 0.48 38.03 -18.57
N ASP A 758 1.36 37.37 -17.81
CA ASP A 758 2.83 37.38 -18.02
C ASP A 758 3.29 36.55 -19.25
N HIS A 759 2.53 36.57 -20.35
CA HIS A 759 3.00 36.07 -21.66
C HIS A 759 3.86 37.16 -22.34
N PRO A 760 5.02 36.83 -22.97
CA PRO A 760 5.95 37.83 -23.52
C PRO A 760 5.35 38.79 -24.57
N LEU A 761 4.23 38.42 -25.20
CA LEU A 761 3.44 39.29 -26.09
C LEU A 761 2.72 40.44 -25.35
N PHE A 762 2.31 40.24 -24.10
CA PHE A 762 1.61 41.25 -23.30
C PHE A 762 2.53 42.30 -22.69
N ILE A 763 3.80 41.95 -22.40
CA ILE A 763 4.82 42.90 -21.92
C ILE A 763 5.08 44.01 -22.95
N ASN A 764 5.02 43.68 -24.25
CA ASN A 764 5.16 44.68 -25.31
C ASN A 764 3.92 45.57 -25.47
N VAL A 765 2.72 45.08 -25.14
CA VAL A 765 1.45 45.83 -25.24
C VAL A 765 1.19 46.69 -24.00
N SER A 766 1.56 46.23 -22.80
CA SER A 766 1.51 47.05 -21.57
C SER A 766 2.47 48.24 -21.64
N THR A 767 3.53 48.13 -22.44
CA THR A 767 4.47 49.23 -22.72
C THR A 767 3.98 50.17 -23.83
N ILE A 768 3.04 49.74 -24.69
CA ILE A 768 2.59 50.50 -25.87
C ILE A 768 1.05 50.49 -25.98
N LYS A 769 0.42 51.53 -25.40
CA LYS A 769 -0.91 52.08 -25.78
C LYS A 769 -2.20 51.34 -25.37
N ILE A 770 -2.40 50.99 -24.09
CA ILE A 770 -3.77 50.67 -23.57
C ILE A 770 -4.30 51.66 -22.51
N PHE A 771 -3.47 52.56 -21.96
CA PHE A 771 -3.97 53.64 -21.08
C PHE A 771 -3.79 55.05 -21.64
N PRO A 772 -4.62 55.51 -22.59
CA PRO A 772 -4.88 56.94 -22.74
C PRO A 772 -6.00 57.38 -21.77
N GLN A 773 -5.62 58.18 -20.77
CA GLN A 773 -6.49 59.18 -20.10
C GLN A 773 -7.51 58.80 -19.00
N THR A 774 -7.40 57.67 -18.29
CA THR A 774 -8.18 57.45 -17.04
C THR A 774 -7.34 57.11 -15.80
N THR A 775 -6.10 57.62 -15.75
CA THR A 775 -5.10 57.34 -14.70
C THR A 775 -5.20 58.17 -13.42
N SER A 776 -6.39 58.62 -13.01
CA SER A 776 -6.54 59.36 -11.73
C SER A 776 -7.13 58.52 -10.59
N GLN A 777 -8.07 57.61 -10.86
CA GLN A 777 -8.76 56.85 -9.79
C GLN A 777 -8.15 55.48 -9.48
N ALA A 778 -7.71 54.72 -10.50
CA ALA A 778 -7.08 53.41 -10.29
C ALA A 778 -5.68 53.52 -9.65
N LYS A 779 -4.89 54.52 -10.06
CA LYS A 779 -3.57 54.82 -9.46
C LYS A 779 -3.68 55.25 -8.00
N LYS A 780 -4.76 55.94 -7.61
CA LYS A 780 -5.06 56.35 -6.22
C LYS A 780 -5.47 55.18 -5.32
N ARG A 781 -6.03 54.09 -5.86
CA ARG A 781 -6.35 52.88 -5.09
C ARG A 781 -5.12 51.99 -4.87
N LEU A 782 -4.23 51.90 -5.87
CA LEU A 782 -2.96 51.15 -5.75
C LEU A 782 -1.97 51.81 -4.77
N LEU A 783 -1.87 53.14 -4.72
CA LEU A 783 -0.95 53.84 -3.81
C LEU A 783 -1.44 53.93 -2.35
N ARG A 784 -2.72 53.65 -2.07
CA ARG A 784 -3.24 53.64 -0.68
C ARG A 784 -3.06 52.30 0.05
N GLY A 785 -2.75 51.22 -0.66
CA GLY A 785 -2.46 49.92 -0.05
C GLY A 785 -0.99 49.68 0.31
N ALA A 786 -0.09 50.61 -0.05
CA ALA A 786 1.36 50.46 0.12
C ALA A 786 1.95 51.24 1.32
N HIS A 787 1.12 51.90 2.14
CA HIS A 787 1.57 52.57 3.35
C HIS A 787 0.71 52.24 4.58
N GLY A 788 1.09 51.14 5.24
CA GLY A 788 1.18 50.95 6.69
C GLY A 788 -0.11 50.74 7.51
N PRO A 789 0.00 50.13 8.71
CA PRO A 789 1.21 49.66 9.39
C PRO A 789 1.61 48.22 9.09
#